data_AF-A0A2N5YLN4-F1
#
_entry.id   AF-A0A2N5YLN4-F1
#
_cell.length_a   1.000
_cell.length_b   1.000
_cell.length_c   1.000
_cell.angle_alpha   90.00
_cell.angle_beta   90.00
_cell.angle_gamma   90.00
#
_symmetry.space_group_name_H-M   'P 1'
#
loop_
_entity.id
_entity.type
_entity.pdbx_description
1 polymer ?
#
loop_
_entity_poly.entity_id
_entity_poly.type
_entity_poly.pdbx_seq_one_letter_code
_entity_poly.pdbx_strand_id
1 'polypeptide(L)'
;MKLRLAQLIGLFVLLPTAIVYMAAIIYVSIDAKKNTYNEAQKLIASYTELYAADIEVDFNTKMAVVRTLSQAYKVYSDMSQEEWKTLFDKMYTNVFSETKDIYCLWDSWELNQIDTSWHKPTGRITYSIYNAPDGVASEWSLRSLDGDTKEYAELKGMGKESISEPYLDNFQEGKSERKLMTSLVSPIEKENKFVGIVGVDITLDKISEMLQNIRPYEGSFTFMISNKGVLIAHPSSDNLMVPMDSIISKDAIEYNILQNIQEGNKITYRSEHNGEVYYYVYVPIIIGHTQTPWSIAMAVPERIIIVEANRIMYRGIIFGFIGLLIIAVLIYFISKYIAKPIHDITGVLQEVSKGTLRFPKRKKDYSITEITEMDTALKKSLDGLLKKATFANNIGQGNLEQNLDMEGKKDELGKALNEMRDSLAKARDEEVIRQKEDEKRRWVNEGLAHFADILRKYSDLEELSYQIIKELVQKLKANQGGLFILDENTDENLQFNLVSAYAFNRRKHLQKTIKICEGLVGQCTIEKAPIYLKTIPQDYIEIKSGLGGATPNHLLIVPLMSEETVLGVMEIASFKEIEKFQMEFVEKVAENVASSLLSVQVNQKTQELLEQTKQQSEQLRSQEEEMRQNMEEMLATQEESSRKQEETDTLMETINKTIPIVQYDADGFITNVNSGFVQAFESSSIEFIGKNIEVLHEHIEDYSSDEFWNQINEGKTLEYNHSFELSSGKTLNIKTISQACFDDSGKILHVLDINYILE
;
A
#
# COMPACT_ATOMS: atom_id res chain seq x y z
N MET A 1 -10.32 8.34 0.09
CA MET A 1 -11.05 7.45 1.02
C MET A 1 -10.16 6.24 1.30
N LYS A 2 -9.75 5.98 2.56
CA LYS A 2 -8.96 4.78 2.89
C LYS A 2 -9.88 3.56 2.94
N LEU A 3 -9.75 2.65 1.98
CA LEU A 3 -10.52 1.41 1.95
C LEU A 3 -10.01 0.44 3.02
N ARG A 4 -10.90 -0.37 3.61
CA ARG A 4 -10.51 -1.47 4.50
C ARG A 4 -9.90 -2.60 3.68
N LEU A 5 -9.01 -3.40 4.28
CA LEU A 5 -8.32 -4.52 3.59
C LEU A 5 -9.29 -5.45 2.84
N ALA A 6 -10.43 -5.80 3.44
CA ALA A 6 -11.46 -6.63 2.78
C ALA A 6 -12.04 -5.97 1.51
N GLN A 7 -12.22 -4.65 1.51
CA GLN A 7 -12.74 -3.89 0.37
C GLN A 7 -11.70 -3.77 -0.73
N LEU A 8 -10.42 -3.61 -0.34
CA LEU A 8 -9.28 -3.60 -1.27
C LEU A 8 -9.14 -4.95 -1.98
N ILE A 9 -9.08 -6.05 -1.24
CA ILE A 9 -9.02 -7.40 -1.82
C ILE A 9 -10.24 -7.64 -2.72
N GLY A 10 -11.44 -7.29 -2.23
CA GLY A 10 -12.67 -7.38 -3.00
C GLY A 10 -12.59 -6.62 -4.32
N LEU A 11 -12.19 -5.34 -4.29
CA LEU A 11 -12.10 -4.50 -5.49
C LEU A 11 -11.06 -5.03 -6.51
N PHE A 12 -9.85 -5.36 -6.04
CA PHE A 12 -8.76 -5.79 -6.91
C PHE A 12 -8.96 -7.18 -7.52
N VAL A 13 -9.74 -8.05 -6.87
CA VAL A 13 -10.07 -9.37 -7.42
C VAL A 13 -11.36 -9.32 -8.24
N LEU A 14 -12.40 -8.67 -7.72
CA LEU A 14 -13.73 -8.66 -8.35
C LEU A 14 -13.74 -7.88 -9.66
N LEU A 15 -13.03 -6.75 -9.75
CA LEU A 15 -13.08 -5.92 -10.95
C LEU A 15 -12.43 -6.59 -12.18
N PRO A 16 -11.19 -7.13 -12.11
CA PRO A 16 -10.61 -7.89 -13.22
C PRO A 16 -11.40 -9.17 -13.53
N THR A 17 -11.86 -9.89 -12.50
CA THR A 17 -12.66 -11.12 -12.68
C THR A 17 -13.98 -10.79 -13.38
N ALA A 18 -14.65 -9.71 -12.99
CA ALA A 18 -15.89 -9.25 -13.62
C ALA A 18 -15.67 -8.87 -15.08
N ILE A 19 -14.58 -8.17 -15.40
CA ILE A 19 -14.25 -7.79 -16.79
C ILE A 19 -14.03 -9.03 -17.65
N VAL A 20 -13.17 -9.95 -17.21
CA VAL A 20 -12.88 -11.20 -17.96
C VAL A 20 -14.13 -12.05 -18.10
N TYR A 21 -14.91 -12.18 -17.03
CA TYR A 21 -16.15 -12.96 -17.01
C TYR A 21 -17.21 -12.36 -17.93
N MET A 22 -17.43 -11.03 -17.89
CA MET A 22 -18.37 -10.37 -18.80
C MET A 22 -17.91 -10.47 -20.25
N ALA A 23 -16.61 -10.30 -20.53
CA ALA A 23 -16.08 -10.47 -21.88
C ALA A 23 -16.32 -11.89 -22.40
N ALA A 24 -16.09 -12.91 -21.57
CA ALA A 24 -16.35 -14.31 -21.93
C ALA A 24 -17.84 -14.59 -22.17
N ILE A 25 -18.73 -14.11 -21.29
CA ILE A 25 -20.18 -14.28 -21.46
C ILE A 25 -20.67 -13.56 -22.72
N ILE A 26 -20.21 -12.34 -22.98
CA ILE A 26 -20.57 -11.59 -24.19
C ILE A 26 -20.10 -12.34 -25.44
N TYR A 27 -18.85 -12.80 -25.45
CA TYR A 27 -18.30 -13.58 -26.57
C TYR A 27 -19.11 -14.85 -26.83
N VAL A 28 -19.33 -15.68 -25.80
CA VAL A 28 -20.11 -16.93 -25.91
C VAL A 28 -21.54 -16.65 -26.34
N SER A 29 -22.16 -15.56 -25.85
CA SER A 29 -23.54 -15.21 -26.20
C SER A 29 -23.67 -14.75 -27.67
N ILE A 30 -22.68 -13.99 -28.17
CA ILE A 30 -22.63 -13.57 -29.58
C ILE A 30 -22.36 -14.79 -30.47
N ASP A 31 -21.41 -15.64 -30.09
CA ASP A 31 -21.06 -16.84 -30.85
C ASP A 31 -22.24 -17.83 -30.91
N ALA A 32 -22.89 -18.08 -29.77
CA ALA A 32 -24.10 -18.90 -29.71
C ALA A 32 -25.21 -18.35 -30.61
N LYS A 33 -25.47 -17.03 -30.55
CA LYS A 33 -26.45 -16.38 -31.43
C LYS A 33 -26.12 -16.59 -32.91
N LYS A 34 -24.85 -16.41 -33.29
CA LYS A 34 -24.39 -16.61 -34.68
C LYS A 34 -24.52 -18.07 -35.13
N ASN A 35 -24.15 -19.02 -34.26
CA ASN A 35 -24.25 -20.44 -34.56
C ASN A 35 -25.71 -20.89 -34.69
N THR A 36 -26.58 -20.50 -33.77
CA THR A 36 -28.02 -20.79 -33.86
C THR A 36 -28.64 -20.21 -35.12
N TYR A 37 -28.26 -18.98 -35.50
CA TYR A 37 -28.73 -18.37 -36.75
C TYR A 37 -28.32 -19.21 -37.98
N ASN A 38 -27.05 -19.63 -38.05
CA ASN A 38 -26.55 -20.47 -39.15
C ASN A 38 -27.20 -21.87 -39.17
N GLU A 39 -27.42 -22.48 -38.00
CA GLU A 39 -28.11 -23.77 -37.88
C GLU A 39 -29.56 -23.67 -38.35
N ALA A 40 -30.27 -22.60 -37.97
CA ALA A 40 -31.62 -22.35 -38.44
C ALA A 40 -31.67 -22.18 -39.97
N GLN A 41 -30.71 -21.47 -40.58
CA GLN A 41 -30.64 -21.37 -42.04
C GLN A 41 -30.44 -22.73 -42.72
N LYS A 42 -29.55 -23.58 -42.18
CA LYS A 42 -29.37 -24.95 -42.69
C LYS A 42 -30.65 -25.77 -42.55
N LEU A 43 -31.32 -25.68 -41.41
CA LEU A 43 -32.56 -26.40 -41.14
C LEU A 43 -33.69 -25.97 -42.08
N ILE A 44 -33.88 -24.66 -42.30
CA ILE A 44 -34.82 -24.12 -43.29
C ILE A 44 -34.50 -24.68 -44.67
N ALA A 45 -33.22 -24.71 -45.05
CA ALA A 45 -32.82 -25.19 -46.35
C ALA A 45 -33.09 -26.70 -46.52
N SER A 46 -32.83 -27.52 -45.50
CA SER A 46 -33.17 -28.95 -45.50
C SER A 46 -34.67 -29.21 -45.53
N TYR A 47 -35.48 -28.43 -44.82
CA TYR A 47 -36.94 -28.53 -44.95
C TYR A 47 -37.41 -28.15 -46.35
N THR A 48 -36.85 -27.10 -46.93
CA THR A 48 -37.21 -26.69 -48.30
C THR A 48 -36.85 -27.79 -49.30
N GLU A 49 -35.68 -28.43 -49.15
CA GLU A 49 -35.27 -29.58 -49.96
C GLU A 49 -36.21 -30.77 -49.81
N LEU A 50 -36.61 -31.10 -48.58
CA LEU A 50 -37.56 -32.18 -48.31
C LEU A 50 -38.89 -31.96 -49.04
N TYR A 51 -39.48 -30.77 -48.88
CA TYR A 51 -40.75 -30.45 -49.54
C TYR A 51 -40.60 -30.32 -51.06
N ALA A 52 -39.47 -29.82 -51.54
CA ALA A 52 -39.20 -29.78 -52.98
C ALA A 52 -39.12 -31.19 -53.58
N ALA A 53 -38.48 -32.13 -52.88
CA ALA A 53 -38.44 -33.53 -53.27
C ALA A 53 -39.83 -34.18 -53.29
N ASP A 54 -40.70 -33.90 -52.31
CA ASP A 54 -42.08 -34.42 -52.29
C ASP A 54 -42.88 -33.95 -53.52
N ILE A 55 -42.77 -32.66 -53.88
CA ILE A 55 -43.43 -32.11 -55.08
C ILE A 55 -42.80 -32.67 -56.36
N GLU A 56 -41.48 -32.79 -56.41
CA GLU A 56 -40.78 -33.42 -57.54
C GLU A 56 -41.26 -34.87 -57.76
N VAL A 57 -41.40 -35.66 -56.69
CA VAL A 57 -41.92 -37.03 -56.76
C VAL A 57 -43.35 -37.07 -57.29
N ASP A 58 -44.21 -36.16 -56.86
CA ASP A 58 -45.59 -36.07 -57.34
C ASP A 58 -45.65 -35.77 -58.86
N PHE A 59 -44.90 -34.76 -59.31
CA PHE A 59 -44.81 -34.41 -60.73
C PHE A 59 -44.17 -35.53 -61.55
N ASN A 60 -43.14 -36.19 -61.02
CA ASN A 60 -42.47 -37.33 -61.66
C ASN A 60 -43.40 -38.55 -61.79
N THR A 61 -44.28 -38.76 -60.81
CA THR A 61 -45.31 -39.81 -60.88
C THR A 61 -46.28 -39.55 -62.03
N LYS A 62 -46.75 -38.31 -62.17
CA LYS A 62 -47.62 -37.90 -63.29
C LYS A 62 -46.90 -37.97 -64.65
N MET A 63 -45.65 -37.52 -64.72
CA MET A 63 -44.84 -37.63 -65.93
C MET A 63 -44.59 -39.10 -66.33
N ALA A 64 -44.40 -40.00 -65.36
CA ALA A 64 -44.25 -41.43 -65.62
C ALA A 64 -45.53 -42.02 -66.24
N VAL A 65 -46.72 -41.60 -65.80
CA VAL A 65 -48.01 -42.00 -66.42
C VAL A 65 -48.06 -41.55 -67.89
N VAL A 66 -47.77 -40.28 -68.15
CA VAL A 66 -47.75 -39.70 -69.50
C VAL A 66 -46.75 -40.41 -70.42
N ARG A 67 -45.53 -40.63 -69.94
CA ARG A 67 -44.48 -41.37 -70.66
C ARG A 67 -44.89 -42.81 -70.96
N THR A 68 -45.56 -43.48 -70.01
CA THR A 68 -46.01 -44.86 -70.20
C THR A 68 -47.08 -44.92 -71.29
N LEU A 69 -48.03 -43.98 -71.29
CA LEU A 69 -49.05 -43.88 -72.34
C LEU A 69 -48.43 -43.56 -73.70
N SER A 70 -47.50 -42.59 -73.78
CA SER A 70 -46.86 -42.24 -75.07
C SER A 70 -46.08 -43.42 -75.67
N GLN A 71 -45.47 -44.26 -74.83
CA GLN A 71 -44.80 -45.50 -75.24
C GLN A 71 -45.80 -46.58 -75.66
N ALA A 72 -46.86 -46.80 -74.87
CA ALA A 72 -47.89 -47.78 -75.18
C ALA A 72 -48.60 -47.46 -76.50
N TYR A 73 -48.82 -46.17 -76.79
CA TYR A 73 -49.57 -45.69 -77.94
C TYR A 73 -48.85 -45.87 -79.26
N LYS A 74 -47.58 -46.26 -79.27
CA LYS A 74 -46.83 -46.60 -80.49
C LYS A 74 -47.45 -47.77 -81.27
N VAL A 75 -48.25 -48.61 -80.61
CA VAL A 75 -49.01 -49.70 -81.24
C VAL A 75 -50.17 -49.23 -82.13
N TYR A 76 -50.48 -47.92 -82.18
CA TYR A 76 -51.59 -47.37 -82.95
C TYR A 76 -51.58 -47.82 -84.43
N SER A 77 -50.40 -48.02 -85.01
CA SER A 77 -50.25 -48.39 -86.42
C SER A 77 -50.57 -49.84 -86.73
N ASP A 78 -50.67 -50.68 -85.70
CA ASP A 78 -50.95 -52.10 -85.84
C ASP A 78 -52.47 -52.36 -85.84
N MET A 79 -53.27 -51.29 -85.72
CA MET A 79 -54.72 -51.28 -85.62
C MET A 79 -55.33 -50.27 -86.59
N SER A 80 -56.59 -50.46 -86.95
CA SER A 80 -57.38 -49.44 -87.64
C SER A 80 -57.66 -48.23 -86.75
N GLN A 81 -58.04 -47.10 -87.37
CA GLN A 81 -58.30 -45.87 -86.62
C GLN A 81 -59.45 -46.02 -85.61
N GLU A 82 -60.46 -46.81 -85.91
CA GLU A 82 -61.60 -47.05 -85.02
C GLU A 82 -61.21 -47.92 -83.81
N GLU A 83 -60.37 -48.92 -84.03
CA GLU A 83 -59.90 -49.84 -82.98
C GLU A 83 -59.03 -49.13 -81.96
N TRP A 84 -58.00 -48.38 -82.39
CA TRP A 84 -57.12 -47.72 -81.43
C TRP A 84 -57.82 -46.57 -80.70
N LYS A 85 -58.71 -45.81 -81.37
CA LYS A 85 -59.51 -44.77 -80.70
C LYS A 85 -60.37 -45.34 -79.58
N THR A 86 -61.03 -46.48 -79.83
CA THR A 86 -61.86 -47.17 -78.82
C THR A 86 -61.03 -47.75 -77.68
N LEU A 87 -59.84 -48.29 -77.97
CA LEU A 87 -58.94 -48.83 -76.96
C LEU A 87 -58.39 -47.70 -76.06
N PHE A 88 -57.92 -46.61 -76.66
CA PHE A 88 -57.27 -45.51 -75.94
C PHE A 88 -58.28 -44.76 -75.07
N ASP A 89 -59.52 -44.55 -75.53
CA ASP A 89 -60.64 -44.02 -74.74
C ASP A 89 -60.88 -44.81 -73.44
N LYS A 90 -60.91 -46.15 -73.53
CA LYS A 90 -61.04 -47.03 -72.35
C LYS A 90 -59.83 -46.95 -71.42
N MET A 91 -58.62 -46.90 -71.98
CA MET A 91 -57.40 -46.74 -71.19
C MET A 91 -57.39 -45.40 -70.44
N TYR A 92 -57.73 -44.31 -71.12
CA TYR A 92 -57.80 -42.97 -70.55
C TYR A 92 -58.82 -42.88 -69.43
N THR A 93 -60.00 -43.47 -69.59
CA THR A 93 -61.02 -43.49 -68.53
C THR A 93 -60.47 -44.06 -67.22
N ASN A 94 -59.78 -45.21 -67.29
CA ASN A 94 -59.20 -45.84 -66.11
C ASN A 94 -58.02 -45.04 -65.55
N VAL A 95 -57.07 -44.62 -66.41
CA VAL A 95 -55.88 -43.89 -65.98
C VAL A 95 -56.25 -42.54 -65.38
N PHE A 96 -57.20 -41.81 -65.98
CA PHE A 96 -57.68 -40.53 -65.47
C PHE A 96 -58.34 -40.66 -64.10
N SER A 97 -59.15 -41.71 -63.88
CA SER A 97 -59.81 -41.94 -62.59
C SER A 97 -58.85 -42.28 -61.43
N GLU A 98 -57.70 -42.89 -61.75
CA GLU A 98 -56.69 -43.29 -60.76
C GLU A 98 -55.57 -42.25 -60.57
N THR A 99 -55.37 -41.36 -61.55
CA THR A 99 -54.35 -40.31 -61.47
C THR A 99 -54.89 -39.12 -60.69
N LYS A 100 -54.37 -38.92 -59.48
CA LYS A 100 -54.79 -37.80 -58.62
C LYS A 100 -54.25 -36.46 -59.13
N ASP A 101 -54.98 -35.40 -58.79
CA ASP A 101 -54.57 -34.01 -58.94
C ASP A 101 -54.18 -33.57 -60.37
N ILE A 102 -54.77 -34.22 -61.39
CA ILE A 102 -54.76 -33.76 -62.78
C ILE A 102 -56.13 -33.20 -63.15
N TYR A 103 -56.15 -32.19 -64.02
CA TYR A 103 -57.36 -31.59 -64.54
C TYR A 103 -57.84 -32.26 -65.83
N CYS A 104 -56.89 -32.56 -66.72
CA CYS A 104 -57.13 -33.16 -68.03
C CYS A 104 -56.03 -34.18 -68.35
N LEU A 105 -56.39 -35.27 -69.01
CA LEU A 105 -55.47 -36.18 -69.69
C LEU A 105 -55.83 -36.14 -71.18
N TRP A 106 -54.85 -35.88 -72.03
CA TRP A 106 -55.08 -35.67 -73.46
C TRP A 106 -53.99 -36.27 -74.33
N ASP A 107 -54.35 -36.60 -75.56
CA ASP A 107 -53.40 -36.80 -76.65
C ASP A 107 -53.68 -35.86 -77.81
N SER A 108 -52.66 -35.70 -78.65
CA SER A 108 -52.72 -34.89 -79.86
C SER A 108 -51.92 -35.57 -80.94
N TRP A 109 -52.60 -35.97 -82.01
CA TRP A 109 -52.03 -36.72 -83.13
C TRP A 109 -51.94 -35.86 -84.38
N GLU A 110 -50.81 -35.92 -85.09
CA GLU A 110 -50.60 -35.20 -86.34
C GLU A 110 -51.34 -35.90 -87.49
N LEU A 111 -52.34 -35.22 -88.08
CA LEU A 111 -53.16 -35.80 -89.16
C LEU A 111 -52.29 -36.23 -90.35
N ASN A 112 -51.25 -35.46 -90.68
CA ASN A 112 -50.32 -35.81 -91.77
C ASN A 112 -49.48 -37.07 -91.51
N GLN A 113 -49.46 -37.60 -90.28
CA GLN A 113 -48.77 -38.85 -89.93
C GLN A 113 -49.73 -40.04 -89.80
N ILE A 114 -51.01 -39.79 -89.47
CA ILE A 114 -51.97 -40.87 -89.15
C ILE A 114 -53.14 -40.99 -90.15
N ASP A 115 -53.35 -40.00 -91.00
CA ASP A 115 -54.41 -39.97 -92.01
C ASP A 115 -53.81 -39.69 -93.39
N THR A 116 -53.81 -40.71 -94.25
CA THR A 116 -53.25 -40.64 -95.61
C THR A 116 -54.05 -39.71 -96.54
N SER A 117 -55.27 -39.31 -96.16
CA SER A 117 -56.07 -38.35 -96.90
C SER A 117 -55.72 -36.89 -96.57
N TRP A 118 -54.92 -36.66 -95.51
CA TRP A 118 -54.54 -35.33 -95.05
C TRP A 118 -53.22 -34.84 -95.67
N HIS A 119 -53.30 -33.77 -96.46
CA HIS A 119 -52.16 -33.26 -97.23
C HIS A 119 -51.60 -31.93 -96.72
N LYS A 120 -52.21 -31.32 -95.68
CA LYS A 120 -51.71 -30.07 -95.09
C LYS A 120 -50.56 -30.35 -94.11
N PRO A 121 -49.58 -29.43 -93.98
CA PRO A 121 -48.47 -29.60 -93.04
C PRO A 121 -48.89 -29.50 -91.57
N THR A 122 -50.02 -28.85 -91.29
CA THR A 122 -50.63 -28.71 -89.97
C THR A 122 -52.01 -29.35 -89.96
N GLY A 123 -52.51 -29.67 -88.78
CA GLY A 123 -53.79 -30.32 -88.58
C GLY A 123 -53.62 -31.49 -87.63
N ARG A 124 -54.42 -31.48 -86.57
CA ARG A 124 -54.31 -32.45 -85.48
C ARG A 124 -55.68 -32.95 -85.07
N ILE A 125 -55.71 -34.19 -84.62
CA ILE A 125 -56.86 -34.74 -83.91
C ILE A 125 -56.43 -34.99 -82.48
N THR A 126 -57.20 -34.45 -81.54
CA THR A 126 -56.93 -34.57 -80.12
C THR A 126 -58.06 -35.33 -79.44
N TYR A 127 -57.70 -36.18 -78.47
CA TYR A 127 -58.64 -36.71 -77.52
C TYR A 127 -58.32 -36.16 -76.14
N SER A 128 -59.34 -35.78 -75.39
CA SER A 128 -59.17 -35.21 -74.05
C SER A 128 -60.23 -35.77 -73.12
N ILE A 129 -59.82 -36.21 -71.94
CA ILE A 129 -60.69 -36.55 -70.82
C ILE A 129 -60.39 -35.60 -69.65
N TYR A 130 -61.41 -34.95 -69.11
CA TYR A 130 -61.23 -33.88 -68.14
C TYR A 130 -62.37 -33.78 -67.13
N ASN A 131 -62.07 -33.08 -66.02
CA ASN A 131 -63.06 -32.80 -64.98
C ASN A 131 -63.95 -31.61 -65.39
N ALA A 132 -65.24 -31.89 -65.61
CA ALA A 132 -66.29 -30.90 -65.89
C ALA A 132 -67.20 -30.69 -64.65
N PRO A 133 -68.00 -29.61 -64.61
CA PRO A 133 -68.90 -29.34 -63.48
C PRO A 133 -69.88 -30.49 -63.15
N ASP A 134 -70.30 -31.25 -64.17
CA ASP A 134 -71.28 -32.34 -64.05
C ASP A 134 -70.64 -33.74 -63.97
N GLY A 135 -69.31 -33.83 -63.78
CA GLY A 135 -68.57 -35.10 -63.72
C GLY A 135 -67.39 -35.16 -64.69
N VAL A 136 -67.04 -36.35 -65.15
CA VAL A 136 -65.95 -36.54 -66.14
C VAL A 136 -66.53 -36.44 -67.55
N ALA A 137 -65.92 -35.63 -68.41
CA ALA A 137 -66.27 -35.47 -69.81
C ALA A 137 -65.09 -35.88 -70.70
N SER A 138 -65.38 -36.36 -71.91
CA SER A 138 -64.38 -36.61 -72.94
C SER A 138 -64.84 -36.13 -74.31
N GLU A 139 -63.90 -35.70 -75.14
CA GLU A 139 -64.19 -35.24 -76.50
C GLU A 139 -63.05 -35.52 -77.47
N TRP A 140 -63.42 -35.72 -78.74
CA TRP A 140 -62.50 -35.69 -79.87
C TRP A 140 -62.63 -34.33 -80.57
N SER A 141 -61.51 -33.65 -80.79
CA SER A 141 -61.51 -32.34 -81.46
C SER A 141 -60.46 -32.25 -82.57
N LEU A 142 -60.79 -31.57 -83.66
CA LEU A 142 -59.84 -31.21 -84.70
C LEU A 142 -59.22 -29.86 -84.35
N ARG A 143 -57.90 -29.78 -84.27
CA ARG A 143 -57.15 -28.58 -83.89
C ARG A 143 -56.05 -28.26 -84.91
N SER A 144 -55.54 -27.03 -84.87
CA SER A 144 -54.46 -26.55 -85.73
C SER A 144 -54.70 -26.69 -87.25
N LEU A 145 -55.95 -26.59 -87.72
CA LEU A 145 -56.27 -26.80 -89.15
C LEU A 145 -55.62 -25.77 -90.08
N ASP A 146 -55.32 -24.58 -89.56
CA ASP A 146 -54.73 -23.45 -90.28
C ASP A 146 -53.40 -22.96 -89.65
N GLY A 147 -52.82 -23.73 -88.72
CA GLY A 147 -51.56 -23.40 -88.05
C GLY A 147 -51.51 -23.90 -86.60
N ASP A 148 -50.31 -24.19 -86.10
CA ASP A 148 -50.10 -24.59 -84.70
C ASP A 148 -50.13 -23.37 -83.77
N THR A 149 -50.70 -23.53 -82.57
CA THR A 149 -50.58 -22.53 -81.50
C THR A 149 -49.13 -22.43 -81.04
N LYS A 150 -48.73 -21.29 -80.46
CA LYS A 150 -47.36 -21.08 -80.00
C LYS A 150 -46.93 -22.17 -79.01
N GLU A 151 -47.82 -22.49 -78.08
CA GLU A 151 -47.60 -23.47 -77.02
C GLU A 151 -47.36 -24.86 -77.62
N TYR A 152 -48.21 -25.30 -78.55
CA TYR A 152 -48.04 -26.61 -79.17
C TYR A 152 -46.83 -26.66 -80.12
N ALA A 153 -46.54 -25.58 -80.85
CA ALA A 153 -45.36 -25.50 -81.70
C ALA A 153 -44.05 -25.61 -80.89
N GLU A 154 -44.00 -25.02 -79.68
CA GLU A 154 -42.87 -25.18 -78.75
C GLU A 154 -42.71 -26.66 -78.33
N LEU A 155 -43.79 -27.32 -77.89
CA LEU A 155 -43.76 -28.72 -77.46
C LEU A 155 -43.38 -29.69 -78.61
N LYS A 156 -43.97 -29.49 -79.79
CA LYS A 156 -43.67 -30.25 -81.01
C LYS A 156 -42.22 -30.04 -81.45
N GLY A 157 -41.71 -28.82 -81.37
CA GLY A 157 -40.33 -28.49 -81.71
C GLY A 157 -39.30 -29.10 -80.75
N MET A 158 -39.64 -29.26 -79.47
CA MET A 158 -38.76 -29.93 -78.49
C MET A 158 -38.62 -31.44 -78.78
N GLY A 159 -39.71 -32.11 -79.18
CA GLY A 159 -39.71 -33.54 -79.52
C GLY A 159 -39.23 -34.43 -78.36
N LYS A 160 -39.36 -33.97 -77.12
CA LYS A 160 -38.89 -34.64 -75.91
C LYS A 160 -39.88 -34.39 -74.79
N GLU A 161 -39.73 -35.16 -73.71
CA GLU A 161 -40.46 -34.87 -72.47
C GLU A 161 -40.23 -33.42 -72.06
N SER A 162 -41.34 -32.73 -71.81
CA SER A 162 -41.33 -31.30 -71.50
C SER A 162 -42.46 -30.97 -70.52
N ILE A 163 -42.23 -29.92 -69.75
CA ILE A 163 -43.28 -29.24 -69.00
C ILE A 163 -43.52 -27.89 -69.66
N SER A 164 -44.78 -27.57 -69.95
CA SER A 164 -45.11 -26.28 -70.53
C SER A 164 -44.98 -25.17 -69.49
N GLU A 165 -44.54 -24.00 -69.93
CA GLU A 165 -44.77 -22.78 -69.14
C GLU A 165 -46.28 -22.60 -68.89
N PRO A 166 -46.69 -21.89 -67.82
CA PRO A 166 -48.10 -21.64 -67.56
C PRO A 166 -48.77 -20.96 -68.74
N TYR A 167 -49.94 -21.47 -69.11
CA TYR A 167 -50.77 -20.88 -70.15
C TYR A 167 -52.25 -20.92 -69.75
N LEU A 168 -53.05 -20.13 -70.46
CA LEU A 168 -54.48 -20.01 -70.24
C LEU A 168 -55.21 -20.84 -71.29
N ASP A 169 -56.01 -21.81 -70.88
CA ASP A 169 -56.74 -22.68 -71.81
C ASP A 169 -58.27 -22.57 -71.68
N ASN A 170 -58.96 -22.84 -72.79
CA ASN A 170 -60.41 -22.96 -72.93
C ASN A 170 -60.75 -24.38 -73.40
N PHE A 171 -61.27 -25.22 -72.51
CA PHE A 171 -61.64 -26.60 -72.85
C PHE A 171 -63.04 -26.76 -73.45
N GLN A 172 -63.91 -25.75 -73.36
CA GLN A 172 -65.27 -25.84 -73.89
C GLN A 172 -65.56 -24.69 -74.84
N GLU A 173 -65.84 -25.02 -76.11
CA GLU A 173 -66.33 -24.07 -77.10
C GLU A 173 -67.65 -23.45 -76.59
N GLY A 174 -67.63 -22.14 -76.30
CA GLY A 174 -68.81 -21.41 -75.84
C GLY A 174 -68.99 -21.25 -74.32
N LYS A 175 -68.09 -21.79 -73.47
CA LYS A 175 -68.06 -21.44 -72.04
C LYS A 175 -66.85 -20.55 -71.71
N SER A 176 -67.04 -19.60 -70.79
CA SER A 176 -66.06 -18.55 -70.46
C SER A 176 -65.08 -18.93 -69.35
N GLU A 177 -65.10 -20.16 -68.84
CA GLU A 177 -64.20 -20.58 -67.76
C GLU A 177 -62.81 -20.92 -68.31
N ARG A 178 -61.97 -19.89 -68.37
CA ARG A 178 -60.54 -20.01 -68.64
C ARG A 178 -59.83 -20.50 -67.39
N LYS A 179 -58.98 -21.52 -67.51
CA LYS A 179 -58.14 -22.00 -66.40
C LYS A 179 -56.66 -21.81 -66.70
N LEU A 180 -55.92 -21.37 -65.68
CA LEU A 180 -54.46 -21.31 -65.70
C LEU A 180 -53.91 -22.71 -65.42
N MET A 181 -53.06 -23.22 -66.29
CA MET A 181 -52.48 -24.56 -66.14
C MET A 181 -51.09 -24.68 -66.73
N THR A 182 -50.44 -25.80 -66.42
CA THR A 182 -49.22 -26.30 -67.06
C THR A 182 -49.47 -27.74 -67.51
N SER A 183 -48.80 -28.16 -68.57
CA SER A 183 -48.90 -29.52 -69.10
C SER A 183 -47.60 -30.28 -68.94
N LEU A 184 -47.68 -31.50 -68.40
CA LEU A 184 -46.61 -32.49 -68.48
C LEU A 184 -46.83 -33.32 -69.73
N VAL A 185 -45.87 -33.32 -70.66
CA VAL A 185 -46.05 -33.97 -71.95
C VAL A 185 -44.91 -34.91 -72.31
N SER A 186 -45.26 -35.98 -73.04
CA SER A 186 -44.32 -36.93 -73.62
C SER A 186 -44.66 -37.19 -75.10
N PRO A 187 -43.67 -37.11 -76.00
CA PRO A 187 -43.90 -37.30 -77.44
C PRO A 187 -44.16 -38.77 -77.77
N ILE A 188 -45.03 -38.98 -78.74
CA ILE A 188 -45.24 -40.26 -79.42
C ILE A 188 -44.40 -40.23 -80.70
N GLU A 189 -43.36 -41.06 -80.72
CA GLU A 189 -42.46 -41.18 -81.86
C GLU A 189 -42.54 -42.57 -82.47
N LYS A 190 -42.57 -42.61 -83.81
CA LYS A 190 -42.48 -43.83 -84.60
C LYS A 190 -41.40 -43.66 -85.67
N GLU A 191 -40.47 -44.62 -85.75
CA GLU A 191 -39.34 -44.58 -86.71
C GLU A 191 -38.60 -43.23 -86.71
N ASN A 192 -38.38 -42.66 -85.52
CA ASN A 192 -37.71 -41.37 -85.32
C ASN A 192 -38.46 -40.16 -85.93
N LYS A 193 -39.77 -40.30 -86.18
CA LYS A 193 -40.68 -39.22 -86.55
C LYS A 193 -41.66 -38.94 -85.43
N PHE A 194 -41.90 -37.65 -85.18
CA PHE A 194 -42.94 -37.18 -84.28
C PHE A 194 -44.32 -37.44 -84.89
N VAL A 195 -45.16 -38.19 -84.18
CA VAL A 195 -46.51 -38.57 -84.63
C VAL A 195 -47.59 -37.94 -83.75
N GLY A 196 -47.27 -37.62 -82.51
CA GLY A 196 -48.18 -36.96 -81.59
C GLY A 196 -47.56 -36.75 -80.22
N ILE A 197 -48.39 -36.35 -79.26
CA ILE A 197 -48.03 -36.11 -77.87
C ILE A 197 -49.13 -36.68 -76.97
N VAL A 198 -48.74 -37.24 -75.83
CA VAL A 198 -49.64 -37.44 -74.68
C VAL A 198 -49.29 -36.40 -73.62
N GLY A 199 -50.28 -35.85 -72.95
CA GLY A 199 -50.10 -34.86 -71.89
C GLY A 199 -51.11 -34.97 -70.77
N VAL A 200 -50.73 -34.51 -69.58
CA VAL A 200 -51.68 -34.19 -68.50
C VAL A 200 -51.57 -32.72 -68.15
N ASP A 201 -52.72 -32.10 -67.91
CA ASP A 201 -52.79 -30.72 -67.45
C ASP A 201 -53.00 -30.66 -65.94
N ILE A 202 -52.24 -29.79 -65.30
CA ILE A 202 -52.34 -29.50 -63.88
C ILE A 202 -52.68 -28.01 -63.74
N THR A 203 -53.82 -27.72 -63.11
CA THR A 203 -54.23 -26.33 -62.86
C THR A 203 -53.31 -25.67 -61.84
N LEU A 204 -52.96 -24.40 -62.06
CA LEU A 204 -52.14 -23.61 -61.14
C LEU A 204 -52.78 -23.46 -59.76
N ASP A 205 -54.11 -23.45 -59.68
CA ASP A 205 -54.85 -23.46 -58.40
C ASP A 205 -54.53 -24.70 -57.57
N LYS A 206 -54.39 -25.86 -58.23
CA LYS A 206 -54.07 -27.11 -57.56
C LYS A 206 -52.63 -27.14 -57.06
N ILE A 207 -51.69 -26.66 -57.87
CA ILE A 207 -50.29 -26.48 -57.46
C ILE A 207 -50.22 -25.50 -56.27
N SER A 208 -51.01 -24.42 -56.32
CA SER A 208 -51.09 -23.44 -55.23
C SER A 208 -51.64 -24.05 -53.95
N GLU A 209 -52.69 -24.87 -54.02
CA GLU A 209 -53.22 -25.62 -52.87
C GLU A 209 -52.16 -26.53 -52.24
N MET A 210 -51.40 -27.26 -53.07
CA MET A 210 -50.30 -28.13 -52.60
C MET A 210 -49.24 -27.34 -51.85
N LEU A 211 -48.81 -26.18 -52.38
CA LEU A 211 -47.78 -25.36 -51.74
C LEU A 211 -48.28 -24.57 -50.52
N GLN A 212 -49.55 -24.17 -50.48
CA GLN A 212 -50.11 -23.44 -49.33
C GLN A 212 -50.11 -24.27 -48.04
N ASN A 213 -50.17 -25.60 -48.17
CA ASN A 213 -50.08 -26.54 -47.06
C ASN A 213 -48.64 -26.71 -46.51
N ILE A 214 -47.63 -26.23 -47.22
CA ILE A 214 -46.22 -26.31 -46.83
C ILE A 214 -45.85 -25.04 -46.05
N ARG A 215 -46.04 -25.06 -44.72
CA ARG A 215 -45.70 -23.94 -43.81
C ARG A 215 -45.03 -24.44 -42.53
N PRO A 216 -43.75 -24.87 -42.59
CA PRO A 216 -43.04 -25.39 -41.43
C PRO A 216 -42.80 -24.33 -40.34
N TYR A 217 -42.80 -23.04 -40.70
CA TYR A 217 -42.62 -21.92 -39.77
C TYR A 217 -43.79 -20.94 -39.84
N GLU A 218 -44.10 -20.30 -38.71
CA GLU A 218 -45.13 -19.26 -38.65
C GLU A 218 -44.77 -18.06 -39.53
N GLY A 219 -45.69 -17.63 -40.39
CA GLY A 219 -45.45 -16.55 -41.35
C GLY A 219 -44.54 -16.92 -42.51
N SER A 220 -44.05 -18.16 -42.59
CA SER A 220 -43.37 -18.65 -43.81
C SER A 220 -44.37 -18.94 -44.90
N PHE A 221 -43.89 -18.85 -46.14
CA PHE A 221 -44.66 -19.23 -47.29
C PHE A 221 -43.79 -19.85 -48.38
N THR A 222 -44.40 -20.75 -49.15
CA THR A 222 -43.78 -21.46 -50.26
C THR A 222 -44.43 -21.07 -51.57
N PHE A 223 -43.61 -20.96 -52.60
CA PHE A 223 -44.01 -20.61 -53.96
C PHE A 223 -43.18 -21.39 -54.97
N MET A 224 -43.64 -21.45 -56.21
CA MET A 224 -42.97 -22.17 -57.29
C MET A 224 -42.76 -21.24 -58.49
N ILE A 225 -41.62 -21.39 -59.15
CA ILE A 225 -41.20 -20.59 -60.30
C ILE A 225 -40.78 -21.52 -61.43
N SER A 226 -41.22 -21.24 -62.64
CA SER A 226 -40.80 -21.99 -63.82
C SER A 226 -39.38 -21.66 -64.26
N ASN A 227 -38.89 -22.46 -65.22
CA ASN A 227 -37.60 -22.25 -65.87
C ASN A 227 -37.46 -20.87 -66.54
N LYS A 228 -38.56 -20.29 -67.07
CA LYS A 228 -38.56 -18.92 -67.63
C LYS A 228 -38.79 -17.82 -66.59
N GLY A 229 -38.81 -18.14 -65.29
CA GLY A 229 -38.97 -17.13 -64.23
C GLY A 229 -40.42 -16.67 -64.03
N VAL A 230 -41.41 -17.49 -64.37
CA VAL A 230 -42.83 -17.18 -64.16
C VAL A 230 -43.27 -17.74 -62.81
N LEU A 231 -43.98 -16.95 -62.01
CA LEU A 231 -44.57 -17.43 -60.76
C LEU A 231 -45.79 -18.32 -61.05
N ILE A 232 -45.66 -19.59 -60.65
CA ILE A 232 -46.64 -20.67 -60.90
C ILE A 232 -47.65 -20.78 -59.78
N ALA A 233 -47.17 -20.61 -58.56
CA ALA A 233 -47.97 -20.74 -57.36
C ALA A 233 -47.41 -19.79 -56.31
N HIS A 234 -48.26 -19.00 -55.69
CA HIS A 234 -47.90 -18.03 -54.67
C HIS A 234 -49.07 -17.88 -53.67
N PRO A 235 -48.83 -17.62 -52.37
CA PRO A 235 -49.91 -17.48 -51.38
C PRO A 235 -50.88 -16.33 -51.66
N SER A 236 -50.39 -15.25 -52.26
CA SER A 236 -51.24 -14.18 -52.80
C SER A 236 -51.62 -14.52 -54.24
N SER A 237 -52.91 -14.73 -54.50
CA SER A 237 -53.49 -15.07 -55.80
C SER A 237 -53.27 -14.01 -56.87
N ASP A 238 -52.99 -12.77 -56.48
CA ASP A 238 -52.84 -11.63 -57.39
C ASP A 238 -51.51 -11.65 -58.17
N ASN A 239 -50.59 -12.56 -57.81
CA ASN A 239 -49.23 -12.64 -58.33
C ASN A 239 -48.97 -13.82 -59.30
N LEU A 240 -50.02 -14.55 -59.71
CA LEU A 240 -49.91 -15.69 -60.62
C LEU A 240 -49.68 -15.23 -62.07
N MET A 241 -48.87 -15.97 -62.84
CA MET A 241 -48.44 -15.64 -64.21
C MET A 241 -47.64 -14.33 -64.36
N VAL A 242 -47.20 -13.76 -63.25
CA VAL A 242 -46.39 -12.55 -63.25
C VAL A 242 -44.91 -12.94 -63.38
N PRO A 243 -44.14 -12.34 -64.31
CA PRO A 243 -42.70 -12.53 -64.35
C PRO A 243 -42.08 -12.14 -63.01
N MET A 244 -41.21 -13.00 -62.48
CA MET A 244 -40.53 -12.81 -61.20
C MET A 244 -39.83 -11.44 -61.12
N ASP A 245 -39.27 -10.97 -62.24
CA ASP A 245 -38.60 -9.66 -62.35
C ASP A 245 -39.51 -8.47 -62.07
N SER A 246 -40.84 -8.62 -62.10
CA SER A 246 -41.77 -7.54 -61.78
C SER A 246 -42.20 -7.52 -60.30
N ILE A 247 -41.94 -8.60 -59.56
CA ILE A 247 -42.28 -8.74 -58.13
C ILE A 247 -41.02 -8.62 -57.25
N ILE A 248 -39.89 -9.16 -57.71
CA ILE A 248 -38.60 -9.14 -57.02
C ILE A 248 -37.46 -8.59 -57.89
N SER A 249 -37.73 -7.53 -58.66
CA SER A 249 -36.81 -6.94 -59.65
C SER A 249 -35.38 -6.72 -59.15
N LYS A 250 -35.22 -6.22 -57.92
CA LYS A 250 -33.93 -5.92 -57.32
C LYS A 250 -33.18 -7.21 -56.94
N ASP A 251 -33.86 -8.15 -56.30
CA ASP A 251 -33.26 -9.39 -55.80
C ASP A 251 -32.95 -10.36 -56.94
N ALA A 252 -33.82 -10.43 -57.95
CA ALA A 252 -33.64 -11.24 -59.14
C ALA A 252 -32.31 -10.93 -59.84
N ILE A 253 -31.95 -9.65 -59.91
CA ILE A 253 -30.68 -9.16 -60.49
C ILE A 253 -29.53 -9.38 -59.52
N GLU A 254 -29.68 -9.00 -58.24
CA GLU A 254 -28.59 -9.08 -57.25
C GLU A 254 -28.09 -10.51 -57.03
N TYR A 255 -29.00 -11.48 -57.02
CA TYR A 255 -28.71 -12.88 -56.73
C TYR A 255 -28.71 -13.79 -57.97
N ASN A 256 -28.83 -13.22 -59.18
CA ASN A 256 -28.90 -13.96 -60.45
C ASN A 256 -29.92 -15.11 -60.40
N ILE A 257 -31.13 -14.83 -59.89
CA ILE A 257 -32.08 -15.89 -59.54
C ILE A 257 -32.50 -16.69 -60.78
N LEU A 258 -32.84 -16.02 -61.89
CA LEU A 258 -33.29 -16.67 -63.11
C LEU A 258 -32.22 -17.60 -63.71
N GLN A 259 -30.97 -17.14 -63.79
CA GLN A 259 -29.87 -17.94 -64.30
C GLN A 259 -29.66 -19.19 -63.44
N ASN A 260 -29.67 -19.05 -62.11
CA ASN A 260 -29.50 -20.18 -61.21
C ASN A 260 -30.67 -21.18 -61.31
N ILE A 261 -31.92 -20.71 -61.49
CA ILE A 261 -33.05 -21.60 -61.76
C ILE A 261 -32.82 -22.38 -63.05
N GLN A 262 -32.39 -21.71 -64.12
CA GLN A 262 -32.15 -22.33 -65.43
C GLN A 262 -31.03 -23.36 -65.42
N GLU A 263 -29.98 -23.12 -64.62
CA GLU A 263 -28.86 -24.05 -64.43
C GLU A 263 -29.17 -25.18 -63.43
N GLY A 264 -30.26 -25.09 -62.68
CA GLY A 264 -30.62 -26.07 -61.64
C GLY A 264 -29.76 -25.93 -60.38
N ASN A 265 -29.40 -24.70 -59.99
CA ASN A 265 -28.64 -24.40 -58.79
C ASN A 265 -29.56 -24.04 -57.62
N LYS A 266 -29.12 -24.40 -56.40
CA LYS A 266 -29.73 -23.94 -55.15
C LYS A 266 -29.36 -22.48 -54.87
N ILE A 267 -30.32 -21.68 -54.40
CA ILE A 267 -30.11 -20.26 -54.10
C ILE A 267 -30.56 -19.99 -52.67
N THR A 268 -29.77 -19.25 -51.91
CA THR A 268 -30.20 -18.74 -50.60
C THR A 268 -29.79 -17.30 -50.44
N TYR A 269 -30.72 -16.43 -50.03
CA TYR A 269 -30.42 -15.03 -49.81
C TYR A 269 -31.36 -14.41 -48.77
N ARG A 270 -31.04 -13.18 -48.37
CA ARG A 270 -31.83 -12.38 -47.44
C ARG A 270 -32.31 -11.14 -48.15
N SER A 271 -33.61 -10.85 -48.08
CA SER A 271 -34.16 -9.63 -48.67
C SER A 271 -35.36 -9.10 -47.88
N GLU A 272 -35.59 -7.80 -47.99
CA GLU A 272 -36.74 -7.12 -47.40
C GLU A 272 -37.90 -7.10 -48.40
N HIS A 273 -39.06 -7.58 -47.95
CA HIS A 273 -40.32 -7.55 -48.69
C HIS A 273 -41.45 -7.05 -47.79
N ASN A 274 -42.17 -6.02 -48.24
CA ASN A 274 -43.27 -5.38 -47.50
C ASN A 274 -42.89 -4.90 -46.08
N GLY A 275 -41.69 -4.35 -45.90
CA GLY A 275 -41.21 -3.84 -44.60
C GLY A 275 -40.78 -4.93 -43.62
N GLU A 276 -40.72 -6.19 -44.05
CA GLU A 276 -40.23 -7.31 -43.28
C GLU A 276 -39.10 -8.03 -44.02
N VAL A 277 -38.07 -8.47 -43.27
CA VAL A 277 -36.94 -9.19 -43.84
C VAL A 277 -37.21 -10.69 -43.83
N TYR A 278 -37.01 -11.32 -44.99
CA TYR A 278 -37.16 -12.75 -45.21
C TYR A 278 -35.82 -13.39 -45.58
N TYR A 279 -35.65 -14.63 -45.15
CA TYR A 279 -34.62 -15.53 -45.65
C TYR A 279 -35.25 -16.46 -46.69
N TYR A 280 -34.76 -16.38 -47.91
CA TYR A 280 -35.25 -17.14 -49.06
C TYR A 280 -34.36 -18.35 -49.33
N VAL A 281 -34.97 -19.49 -49.59
CA VAL A 281 -34.29 -20.70 -50.08
C VAL A 281 -35.00 -21.21 -51.31
N TYR A 282 -34.27 -21.35 -52.42
CA TYR A 282 -34.74 -21.89 -53.69
C TYR A 282 -34.07 -23.24 -53.91
N VAL A 283 -34.88 -24.25 -54.16
CA VAL A 283 -34.44 -25.61 -54.47
C VAL A 283 -34.93 -25.95 -55.88
N PRO A 284 -34.04 -26.39 -56.79
CA PRO A 284 -34.44 -26.82 -58.12
C PRO A 284 -35.19 -28.16 -58.04
N ILE A 285 -36.18 -28.33 -58.90
CA ILE A 285 -36.86 -29.61 -59.13
C ILE A 285 -36.73 -29.99 -60.61
N ILE A 286 -36.45 -31.28 -60.85
CA ILE A 286 -36.31 -31.82 -62.20
C ILE A 286 -37.46 -32.80 -62.45
N ILE A 287 -38.30 -32.46 -63.42
CA ILE A 287 -39.48 -33.24 -63.76
C ILE A 287 -39.14 -34.15 -64.93
N GLY A 288 -39.36 -35.46 -64.80
CA GLY A 288 -39.06 -36.48 -65.80
C GLY A 288 -37.64 -36.39 -66.33
N HIS A 289 -37.53 -36.45 -67.66
CA HIS A 289 -36.28 -36.20 -68.38
C HIS A 289 -36.28 -34.82 -69.05
N THR A 290 -36.97 -33.84 -68.45
CA THR A 290 -37.00 -32.47 -68.96
C THR A 290 -35.63 -31.81 -68.76
N GLN A 291 -35.33 -30.82 -69.60
CA GLN A 291 -34.10 -30.02 -69.52
C GLN A 291 -34.37 -28.60 -68.99
N THR A 292 -35.54 -28.41 -68.38
CA THR A 292 -36.05 -27.12 -67.93
C THR A 292 -36.36 -27.22 -66.44
N PRO A 293 -35.34 -27.20 -65.56
CA PRO A 293 -35.56 -27.22 -64.12
C PRO A 293 -36.46 -26.06 -63.70
N TRP A 294 -37.43 -26.37 -62.84
CA TRP A 294 -38.25 -25.40 -62.12
C TRP A 294 -37.68 -25.25 -60.71
N SER A 295 -38.15 -24.28 -59.93
CA SER A 295 -37.70 -24.14 -58.55
C SER A 295 -38.85 -23.93 -57.58
N ILE A 296 -38.74 -24.59 -56.42
CA ILE A 296 -39.57 -24.33 -55.26
C ILE A 296 -38.79 -23.44 -54.32
N ALA A 297 -39.43 -22.34 -53.93
CA ALA A 297 -38.85 -21.35 -53.05
C ALA A 297 -39.65 -21.27 -51.75
N MET A 298 -38.94 -21.18 -50.63
CA MET A 298 -39.50 -20.91 -49.30
C MET A 298 -38.96 -19.59 -48.77
N ALA A 299 -39.87 -18.71 -48.37
CA ALA A 299 -39.55 -17.46 -47.69
C ALA A 299 -39.89 -17.61 -46.20
N VAL A 300 -38.89 -17.44 -45.33
CA VAL A 300 -39.07 -17.52 -43.87
C VAL A 300 -38.78 -16.15 -43.26
N PRO A 301 -39.70 -15.56 -42.48
CA PRO A 301 -39.46 -14.30 -41.79
C PRO A 301 -38.22 -14.39 -40.89
N GLU A 302 -37.27 -13.48 -41.07
CA GLU A 302 -36.03 -13.48 -40.31
C GLU A 302 -36.28 -13.25 -38.82
N ARG A 303 -37.36 -12.54 -38.46
CA ARG A 303 -37.78 -12.38 -37.06
C ARG A 303 -37.91 -13.72 -36.34
N ILE A 304 -38.39 -14.78 -37.02
CA ILE A 304 -38.57 -16.10 -36.41
C ILE A 304 -37.21 -16.73 -36.11
N ILE A 305 -36.24 -16.57 -37.02
CA ILE A 305 -34.86 -17.03 -36.87
C ILE A 305 -34.16 -16.27 -35.73
N ILE A 306 -34.29 -14.93 -35.73
CA ILE A 306 -33.61 -14.05 -34.77
C ILE A 306 -34.22 -14.14 -33.36
N VAL A 307 -35.54 -14.33 -33.22
CA VAL A 307 -36.19 -14.44 -31.90
C VAL A 307 -35.63 -15.62 -31.12
N GLU A 308 -35.46 -16.78 -31.76
CA GLU A 308 -34.90 -17.96 -31.09
C GLU A 308 -33.41 -17.74 -30.72
N ALA A 309 -32.63 -17.15 -31.63
CA ALA A 309 -31.22 -16.84 -31.37
C ALA A 309 -31.05 -15.78 -30.25
N ASN A 310 -31.91 -14.75 -30.21
CA ASN A 310 -31.93 -13.75 -29.16
C ASN A 310 -32.35 -14.33 -27.81
N ARG A 311 -33.31 -15.28 -27.78
CA ARG A 311 -33.74 -15.93 -26.55
C ARG A 311 -32.59 -16.66 -25.86
N ILE A 312 -31.74 -17.35 -26.63
CA ILE A 312 -30.52 -18.00 -26.12
C ILE A 312 -29.54 -16.94 -25.58
N MET A 313 -29.30 -15.87 -26.34
CA MET A 313 -28.43 -14.75 -25.93
C MET A 313 -28.88 -14.13 -24.59
N TYR A 314 -30.16 -13.78 -24.44
CA TYR A 314 -30.67 -13.17 -23.22
C TYR A 314 -30.61 -14.10 -22.01
N ARG A 315 -30.91 -15.40 -22.19
CA ARG A 315 -30.73 -16.40 -21.13
C ARG A 315 -29.26 -16.52 -20.72
N GLY A 316 -28.35 -16.54 -21.68
CA GLY A 316 -26.90 -16.54 -21.44
C GLY A 316 -26.43 -15.34 -20.62
N ILE A 317 -26.90 -14.14 -20.95
CA ILE A 317 -26.60 -12.91 -20.21
C ILE A 317 -27.16 -12.98 -18.77
N ILE A 318 -28.40 -13.43 -18.58
CA ILE A 318 -29.00 -13.58 -17.25
C ILE A 318 -28.19 -14.56 -16.39
N PHE A 319 -27.86 -15.73 -16.93
CA PHE A 319 -27.01 -16.71 -16.23
C PHE A 319 -25.61 -16.15 -15.94
N GLY A 320 -25.07 -15.33 -16.85
CA GLY A 320 -23.83 -14.58 -16.61
C GLY A 320 -23.94 -13.65 -15.40
N PHE A 321 -24.99 -12.83 -15.30
CA PHE A 321 -25.19 -11.96 -14.13
C PHE A 321 -25.36 -12.74 -12.83
N ILE A 322 -26.10 -13.85 -12.85
CA ILE A 322 -26.25 -14.73 -11.68
C ILE A 322 -24.89 -15.31 -11.27
N GLY A 323 -24.09 -15.79 -12.22
CA GLY A 323 -22.74 -16.31 -11.98
C GLY A 323 -21.82 -15.24 -11.40
N LEU A 324 -21.85 -14.02 -11.95
CA LEU A 324 -21.08 -12.89 -11.45
C LEU A 324 -21.48 -12.51 -10.02
N LEU A 325 -22.77 -12.53 -9.70
CA LEU A 325 -23.28 -12.29 -8.34
C LEU A 325 -22.75 -13.35 -7.36
N ILE A 326 -22.76 -14.63 -7.75
CA ILE A 326 -22.23 -15.72 -6.92
C ILE A 326 -20.73 -15.52 -6.68
N ILE A 327 -19.95 -15.21 -7.71
CA ILE A 327 -18.52 -14.90 -7.59
C ILE A 327 -18.29 -13.71 -6.66
N ALA A 328 -19.09 -12.64 -6.80
CA ALA A 328 -19.00 -11.47 -5.93
C ALA A 328 -19.26 -11.81 -4.45
N VAL A 329 -20.28 -12.63 -4.18
CA VAL A 329 -20.62 -13.10 -2.84
C VAL A 329 -19.51 -13.98 -2.26
N LEU A 330 -18.94 -14.90 -3.05
CA LEU A 330 -17.81 -15.73 -2.64
C LEU A 330 -16.57 -14.89 -2.31
N ILE A 331 -16.21 -13.95 -3.18
CA ILE A 331 -15.09 -13.02 -2.96
C ILE A 331 -15.34 -12.19 -1.70
N TYR A 332 -16.57 -11.73 -1.45
CA TYR A 332 -16.90 -11.00 -0.23
C TYR A 332 -16.65 -11.85 1.03
N PHE A 333 -17.09 -13.12 1.05
CA PHE A 333 -16.86 -14.01 2.19
C PHE A 333 -15.38 -14.32 2.39
N ILE A 334 -14.64 -14.63 1.33
CA ILE A 334 -13.19 -14.90 1.39
C ILE A 334 -12.43 -13.66 1.87
N SER A 335 -12.76 -12.48 1.33
CA SER A 335 -12.11 -11.22 1.74
C SER A 335 -12.33 -10.94 3.23
N LYS A 336 -13.54 -11.18 3.74
CA LYS A 336 -13.85 -11.04 5.16
C LYS A 336 -13.16 -12.09 6.02
N TYR A 337 -13.03 -13.31 5.52
CA TYR A 337 -12.34 -14.42 6.17
C TYR A 337 -10.84 -14.14 6.38
N ILE A 338 -10.19 -13.50 5.41
CA ILE A 338 -8.77 -13.12 5.48
C ILE A 338 -8.58 -11.83 6.30
N ALA A 339 -9.39 -10.80 6.05
CA ALA A 339 -9.16 -9.48 6.61
C ALA A 339 -9.44 -9.41 8.12
N LYS A 340 -10.38 -10.21 8.64
CA LYS A 340 -10.76 -10.18 10.05
C LYS A 340 -9.59 -10.60 10.98
N PRO A 341 -8.94 -11.76 10.80
CA PRO A 341 -7.77 -12.14 11.59
C PRO A 341 -6.64 -11.10 11.57
N ILE A 342 -6.35 -10.53 10.39
CA ILE A 342 -5.31 -9.50 10.24
C ILE A 342 -5.68 -8.26 11.05
N HIS A 343 -6.95 -7.85 11.02
CA HIS A 343 -7.44 -6.75 11.86
C HIS A 343 -7.32 -7.07 13.36
N ASP A 344 -7.70 -8.27 13.77
CA ASP A 344 -7.63 -8.71 15.16
C ASP A 344 -6.18 -8.71 15.68
N ILE A 345 -5.22 -9.24 14.89
CA ILE A 345 -3.77 -9.19 15.17
C ILE A 345 -3.26 -7.75 15.25
N THR A 346 -3.64 -6.90 14.28
CA THR A 346 -3.25 -5.49 14.26
C THR A 346 -3.76 -4.74 15.50
N GLY A 347 -4.97 -5.04 15.95
CA GLY A 347 -5.54 -4.45 17.17
C GLY A 347 -4.73 -4.80 18.42
N VAL A 348 -4.23 -6.03 18.55
CA VAL A 348 -3.35 -6.40 19.67
C VAL A 348 -2.01 -5.69 19.56
N LEU A 349 -1.41 -5.61 18.38
CA LEU A 349 -0.18 -4.84 18.18
C LEU A 349 -0.34 -3.36 18.58
N GLN A 350 -1.50 -2.75 18.30
CA GLN A 350 -1.80 -1.39 18.73
C GLN A 350 -1.93 -1.25 20.25
N GLU A 351 -2.46 -2.25 20.94
CA GLU A 351 -2.52 -2.23 22.41
C GLU A 351 -1.14 -2.44 23.04
N VAL A 352 -0.31 -3.32 22.44
CA VAL A 352 1.09 -3.51 22.84
C VAL A 352 1.91 -2.25 22.63
N SER A 353 1.72 -1.53 21.51
CA SER A 353 2.41 -0.26 21.26
C SER A 353 2.04 0.84 22.26
N LYS A 354 0.90 0.72 22.94
CA LYS A 354 0.49 1.62 24.05
C LYS A 354 1.01 1.16 25.42
N GLY A 355 1.79 0.08 25.49
CA GLY A 355 2.32 -0.48 26.73
C GLY A 355 1.36 -1.44 27.45
N THR A 356 0.24 -1.82 26.84
CA THR A 356 -0.76 -2.72 27.43
C THR A 356 -0.45 -4.17 27.09
N LEU A 357 0.06 -4.93 28.07
CA LEU A 357 0.36 -6.36 27.92
C LEU A 357 -0.81 -7.26 28.37
N ARG A 358 -2.06 -6.90 28.02
CA ARG A 358 -3.26 -7.68 28.40
C ARG A 358 -3.82 -8.48 27.23
N PHE A 359 -4.12 -9.75 27.48
CA PHE A 359 -4.77 -10.64 26.51
C PHE A 359 -6.28 -10.41 26.45
N PRO A 360 -6.87 -10.10 25.28
CA PRO A 360 -8.23 -10.52 25.01
C PRO A 360 -8.25 -12.06 24.97
N LYS A 361 -9.20 -12.72 25.64
CA LYS A 361 -9.44 -14.17 25.48
C LYS A 361 -9.73 -14.47 24.01
N ARG A 362 -8.75 -14.98 23.25
CA ARG A 362 -8.95 -15.44 21.87
C ARG A 362 -9.47 -16.87 21.88
N LYS A 363 -10.49 -17.13 21.05
CA LYS A 363 -11.24 -18.40 21.03
C LYS A 363 -11.25 -19.09 19.66
N LYS A 364 -10.34 -18.76 18.74
CA LYS A 364 -10.29 -19.38 17.41
C LYS A 364 -8.86 -19.56 16.93
N ASP A 365 -8.52 -20.80 16.61
CA ASP A 365 -7.42 -21.09 15.69
C ASP A 365 -7.79 -20.55 14.31
N TYR A 366 -6.91 -19.74 13.73
CA TYR A 366 -7.06 -19.30 12.36
C TYR A 366 -6.74 -20.47 11.43
N SER A 367 -7.50 -20.69 10.37
CA SER A 367 -7.24 -21.81 9.46
C SER A 367 -6.22 -21.49 8.36
N ILE A 368 -5.76 -20.24 8.28
CA ILE A 368 -4.74 -19.80 7.33
C ILE A 368 -3.38 -19.92 8.03
N THR A 369 -2.47 -20.71 7.45
CA THR A 369 -1.17 -21.04 8.06
C THR A 369 -0.36 -19.79 8.37
N GLU A 370 -0.21 -18.88 7.41
CA GLU A 370 0.59 -17.65 7.57
C GLU A 370 0.03 -16.75 8.69
N ILE A 371 -1.30 -16.66 8.82
CA ILE A 371 -1.95 -15.91 9.89
C ILE A 371 -1.74 -16.59 11.25
N THR A 372 -1.70 -17.92 11.27
CA THR A 372 -1.42 -18.71 12.48
C THR A 372 0.02 -18.55 12.93
N GLU A 373 0.97 -18.54 11.99
CA GLU A 373 2.38 -18.26 12.26
C GLU A 373 2.56 -16.84 12.82
N MET A 374 1.89 -15.84 12.24
CA MET A 374 1.89 -14.46 12.76
C MET A 374 1.32 -14.39 14.19
N ASP A 375 0.19 -15.05 14.46
CA ASP A 375 -0.42 -15.08 15.80
C ASP A 375 0.49 -15.79 16.81
N THR A 376 1.10 -16.90 16.41
CA THR A 376 2.01 -17.68 17.25
C THR A 376 3.28 -16.88 17.59
N ALA A 377 3.87 -16.22 16.60
CA ALA A 377 5.04 -15.36 16.80
C ALA A 377 4.71 -14.17 17.71
N LEU A 378 3.55 -13.52 17.48
CA LEU A 378 3.06 -12.43 18.34
C LEU A 378 2.85 -12.91 19.77
N LYS A 379 2.20 -14.06 19.97
CA LYS A 379 1.98 -14.66 21.28
C LYS A 379 3.28 -14.96 22.00
N LYS A 380 4.25 -15.58 21.32
CA LYS A 380 5.58 -15.85 21.89
C LYS A 380 6.30 -14.57 22.31
N SER A 381 6.23 -13.52 21.47
CA SER A 381 6.82 -12.21 21.80
C SER A 381 6.14 -11.56 23.01
N LEU A 382 4.82 -11.60 23.07
CA LEU A 382 4.03 -11.09 24.19
C LEU A 382 4.32 -11.84 25.49
N ASP A 383 4.38 -13.18 25.45
CA ASP A 383 4.73 -14.01 26.61
C ASP A 383 6.14 -13.66 27.11
N GLY A 384 7.10 -13.48 26.20
CA GLY A 384 8.46 -13.03 26.53
C GLY A 384 8.49 -11.64 27.17
N LEU A 385 7.70 -10.69 26.67
CA LEU A 385 7.56 -9.34 27.26
C LEU A 385 6.89 -9.38 28.63
N LEU A 386 5.86 -10.21 28.82
CA LEU A 386 5.18 -10.37 30.10
C LEU A 386 6.09 -10.96 31.17
N LYS A 387 6.87 -11.99 30.84
CA LYS A 387 7.89 -12.53 31.75
C LYS A 387 8.88 -11.45 32.18
N LYS A 388 9.38 -10.66 31.23
CA LYS A 388 10.30 -9.54 31.50
C LYS A 388 9.68 -8.44 32.36
N ALA A 389 8.44 -8.04 32.07
CA ALA A 389 7.70 -7.05 32.86
C ALA A 389 7.45 -7.54 34.29
N THR A 390 7.08 -8.82 34.44
CA THR A 390 6.90 -9.46 35.75
C THR A 390 8.21 -9.51 36.52
N PHE A 391 9.32 -9.86 35.85
CA PHE A 391 10.65 -9.88 36.45
C PHE A 391 11.12 -8.49 36.87
N ALA A 392 10.95 -7.46 36.03
CA ALA A 392 11.23 -6.08 36.39
C ALA A 392 10.42 -5.62 37.61
N ASN A 393 9.13 -6.00 37.69
CA ASN A 393 8.30 -5.74 38.85
C ASN A 393 8.79 -6.48 40.11
N ASN A 394 9.23 -7.74 39.98
CA ASN A 394 9.81 -8.50 41.10
C ASN A 394 11.11 -7.84 41.61
N ILE A 395 11.98 -7.35 40.71
CA ILE A 395 13.16 -6.56 41.07
C ILE A 395 12.75 -5.29 41.83
N GLY A 396 11.75 -4.55 41.32
CA GLY A 396 11.23 -3.34 41.97
C GLY A 396 10.61 -3.59 43.35
N GLN A 397 10.11 -4.80 43.61
CA GLN A 397 9.61 -5.23 44.92
C GLN A 397 10.69 -5.79 45.86
N GLY A 398 11.97 -5.74 45.46
CA GLY A 398 13.11 -6.19 46.26
C GLY A 398 13.35 -7.71 46.23
N ASN A 399 12.66 -8.45 45.36
CA ASN A 399 12.87 -9.89 45.19
C ASN A 399 14.02 -10.14 44.19
N LEU A 400 15.25 -10.10 44.71
CA LEU A 400 16.49 -10.18 43.92
C LEU A 400 17.06 -11.61 43.82
N GLU A 401 16.38 -12.62 44.36
CA GLU A 401 16.85 -14.01 44.37
C GLU A 401 16.47 -14.80 43.10
N GLN A 402 15.57 -14.25 42.28
CA GLN A 402 15.07 -14.91 41.07
C GLN A 402 15.93 -14.61 39.85
N ASN A 403 15.98 -15.55 38.91
CA ASN A 403 16.68 -15.40 37.63
C ASN A 403 15.71 -15.44 36.45
N LEU A 404 15.93 -14.54 35.48
CA LEU A 404 15.19 -14.55 34.23
C LEU A 404 15.97 -15.37 33.20
N ASP A 405 15.38 -16.49 32.79
CA ASP A 405 15.92 -17.31 31.70
C ASP A 405 15.94 -16.53 30.38
N MET A 406 17.10 -16.47 29.73
CA MET A 406 17.24 -15.74 28.46
C MET A 406 16.59 -16.54 27.32
N GLU A 407 15.66 -15.91 26.58
CA GLU A 407 15.00 -16.52 25.43
C GLU A 407 15.87 -16.44 24.15
N GLY A 408 17.12 -16.89 24.26
CA GLY A 408 18.13 -16.91 23.20
C GLY A 408 19.32 -15.95 23.43
N LYS A 409 20.39 -16.09 22.64
CA LYS A 409 21.65 -15.33 22.80
C LYS A 409 21.52 -13.80 22.56
N LYS A 410 20.40 -13.33 22.00
CA LYS A 410 20.15 -11.92 21.63
C LYS A 410 19.05 -11.26 22.48
N ASP A 411 18.67 -11.84 23.61
CA ASP A 411 17.68 -11.22 24.50
C ASP A 411 18.31 -10.06 25.29
N GLU A 412 18.49 -8.91 24.62
CA GLU A 412 19.14 -7.73 25.20
C GLU A 412 18.40 -7.19 26.43
N LEU A 413 17.08 -7.15 26.37
CA LEU A 413 16.26 -6.70 27.50
C LEU A 413 16.36 -7.69 28.68
N GLY A 414 16.34 -9.00 28.40
CA GLY A 414 16.55 -10.02 29.44
C GLY A 414 17.93 -9.90 30.10
N LYS A 415 18.98 -9.68 29.30
CA LYS A 415 20.34 -9.44 29.79
C LYS A 415 20.42 -8.20 30.68
N ALA A 416 19.88 -7.07 30.22
CA ALA A 416 19.93 -5.82 30.98
C ALA A 416 19.17 -5.92 32.31
N LEU A 417 18.02 -6.63 32.34
CA LEU A 417 17.26 -6.85 33.57
C LEU A 417 18.01 -7.74 34.57
N ASN A 418 18.72 -8.78 34.11
CA ASN A 418 19.57 -9.60 34.98
C ASN A 418 20.75 -8.78 35.53
N GLU A 419 21.42 -7.98 34.69
CA GLU A 419 22.49 -7.08 35.14
C GLU A 419 21.99 -6.05 36.17
N MET A 420 20.78 -5.51 35.99
CA MET A 420 20.14 -4.59 36.94
C MET A 420 19.89 -5.27 38.30
N ARG A 421 19.32 -6.49 38.29
CA ARG A 421 19.14 -7.28 39.52
C ARG A 421 20.47 -7.51 40.22
N ASP A 422 21.51 -7.96 39.51
CA ASP A 422 22.82 -8.25 40.08
C ASP A 422 23.44 -7.01 40.73
N SER A 423 23.32 -5.86 40.05
CA SER A 423 23.77 -4.58 40.57
C SER A 423 23.04 -4.19 41.86
N LEU A 424 21.71 -4.38 41.91
CA LEU A 424 20.90 -4.09 43.10
C LEU A 424 21.17 -5.08 44.24
N ALA A 425 21.41 -6.36 43.95
CA ALA A 425 21.76 -7.36 44.95
C ALA A 425 23.10 -7.02 45.60
N LYS A 426 24.10 -6.67 44.78
CA LYS A 426 25.40 -6.19 45.24
C LYS A 426 25.28 -4.92 46.09
N ALA A 427 24.50 -3.95 45.67
CA ALA A 427 24.28 -2.71 46.43
C ALA A 427 23.62 -2.97 47.80
N ARG A 428 22.66 -3.90 47.87
CA ARG A 428 22.03 -4.32 49.13
C ARG A 428 23.05 -4.94 50.09
N ASP A 429 23.89 -5.83 49.58
CA ASP A 429 24.87 -6.55 50.40
C ASP A 429 25.98 -5.60 50.90
N GLU A 430 26.37 -4.61 50.09
CA GLU A 430 27.32 -3.55 50.46
C GLU A 430 26.74 -2.58 51.51
N GLU A 431 25.45 -2.25 51.44
CA GLU A 431 24.76 -1.37 52.40
C GLU A 431 24.68 -2.00 53.81
N VAL A 432 24.46 -3.31 53.90
CA VAL A 432 24.45 -4.04 55.19
C VAL A 432 25.82 -4.02 55.88
N ILE A 433 26.91 -4.03 55.10
CA ILE A 433 28.27 -3.89 55.63
C ILE A 433 28.52 -2.46 56.12
N ARG A 434 28.09 -1.44 55.34
CA ARG A 434 28.20 -0.02 55.73
C ARG A 434 27.48 0.30 57.04
N GLN A 435 26.26 -0.19 57.24
CA GLN A 435 25.48 0.12 58.44
C GLN A 435 26.19 -0.31 59.73
N LYS A 436 26.86 -1.47 59.74
CA LYS A 436 27.62 -1.95 60.91
C LYS A 436 28.89 -1.14 61.18
N GLU A 437 29.50 -0.54 60.16
CA GLU A 437 30.65 0.36 60.33
C GLU A 437 30.22 1.75 60.78
N ASP A 438 29.12 2.27 60.24
CA ASP A 438 28.57 3.59 60.58
C ASP A 438 28.07 3.65 62.03
N GLU A 439 27.46 2.58 62.56
CA GLU A 439 27.07 2.50 63.97
C GLU A 439 28.28 2.61 64.91
N LYS A 440 29.39 1.93 64.58
CA LYS A 440 30.64 2.00 65.36
C LYS A 440 31.27 3.38 65.27
N ARG A 441 31.33 3.99 64.08
CA ARG A 441 31.83 5.36 63.87
C ARG A 441 30.99 6.38 64.63
N ARG A 442 29.66 6.24 64.62
CA ARG A 442 28.73 7.11 65.35
C ARG A 442 28.97 7.04 66.85
N TRP A 443 29.13 5.84 67.42
CA TRP A 443 29.44 5.67 68.84
C TRP A 443 30.75 6.38 69.25
N VAL A 444 31.79 6.27 68.42
CA VAL A 444 33.08 6.96 68.65
C VAL A 444 32.91 8.48 68.56
N ASN A 445 32.24 8.99 67.51
CA ASN A 445 32.05 10.42 67.31
C ASN A 445 31.18 11.07 68.39
N GLU A 446 30.08 10.44 68.81
CA GLU A 446 29.26 10.89 69.93
C GLU A 446 30.06 10.90 71.24
N GLY A 447 30.92 9.90 71.45
CA GLY A 447 31.87 9.88 72.54
C GLY A 447 32.81 11.08 72.50
N LEU A 448 33.50 11.29 71.37
CA LEU A 448 34.48 12.38 71.23
C LEU A 448 33.84 13.76 71.40
N ALA A 449 32.62 13.96 70.89
CA ALA A 449 31.87 15.20 71.07
C ALA A 449 31.58 15.49 72.55
N HIS A 450 31.15 14.48 73.32
CA HIS A 450 30.94 14.62 74.77
C HIS A 450 32.23 14.98 75.51
N PHE A 451 33.37 14.39 75.14
CA PHE A 451 34.66 14.74 75.73
C PHE A 451 35.15 16.13 75.34
N ALA A 452 34.94 16.56 74.08
CA ALA A 452 35.22 17.93 73.65
C ALA A 452 34.42 18.98 74.45
N ASP A 453 33.18 18.65 74.85
CA ASP A 453 32.38 19.52 75.73
C ASP A 453 32.92 19.56 77.18
N ILE A 454 33.38 18.43 77.72
CA ILE A 454 34.04 18.39 79.04
C ILE A 454 35.32 19.24 79.02
N LEU A 455 36.16 19.09 78.00
CA LEU A 455 37.41 19.86 77.84
C LEU A 455 37.18 21.37 77.77
N ARG A 456 36.05 21.81 77.19
CA ARG A 456 35.70 23.24 77.11
C ARG A 456 35.13 23.82 78.40
N LYS A 457 34.48 22.99 79.22
CA LYS A 457 33.70 23.47 80.38
C LYS A 457 34.56 23.72 81.63
N TYR A 458 35.66 23.01 81.79
CA TYR A 458 36.53 23.10 82.96
C TYR A 458 37.89 23.69 82.57
N SER A 459 38.25 24.81 83.18
CA SER A 459 39.54 25.49 82.96
C SER A 459 40.57 25.19 84.06
N ASP A 460 40.11 24.58 85.16
CA ASP A 460 40.95 24.15 86.27
C ASP A 460 41.47 22.74 86.02
N LEU A 461 42.80 22.57 86.16
CA LEU A 461 43.51 21.34 85.82
C LEU A 461 43.06 20.14 86.65
N GLU A 462 42.82 20.33 87.94
CA GLU A 462 42.45 19.25 88.87
C GLU A 462 41.01 18.79 88.62
N GLU A 463 40.08 19.73 88.49
CA GLU A 463 38.68 19.41 88.23
C GLU A 463 38.48 18.78 86.84
N LEU A 464 39.19 19.28 85.82
CA LEU A 464 39.16 18.73 84.47
C LEU A 464 39.64 17.28 84.45
N SER A 465 40.78 17.01 85.10
CA SER A 465 41.38 15.68 85.20
C SER A 465 40.45 14.66 85.89
N TYR A 466 39.66 15.10 86.88
CA TYR A 466 38.68 14.25 87.55
C TYR A 466 37.50 13.86 86.64
N GLN A 467 36.92 14.84 85.95
CA GLN A 467 35.75 14.60 85.09
C GLN A 467 36.11 13.72 83.89
N ILE A 468 37.29 13.91 83.28
CA ILE A 468 37.75 13.07 82.15
C ILE A 468 37.80 11.59 82.55
N ILE A 469 38.47 11.26 83.65
CA ILE A 469 38.64 9.86 84.07
C ILE A 469 37.30 9.25 84.48
N LYS A 470 36.46 9.98 85.23
CA LYS A 470 35.14 9.51 85.62
C LYS A 470 34.29 9.14 84.41
N GLU A 471 34.20 10.04 83.43
CA GLU A 471 33.36 9.85 82.24
C GLU A 471 33.93 8.74 81.33
N LEU A 472 35.26 8.60 81.24
CA LEU A 472 35.88 7.53 80.45
C LEU A 472 35.58 6.16 81.04
N VAL A 473 35.74 6.03 82.36
CA VAL A 473 35.43 4.77 83.06
C VAL A 473 33.95 4.42 82.89
N GLN A 474 33.04 5.39 82.97
CA GLN A 474 31.60 5.17 82.77
C GLN A 474 31.24 4.81 81.32
N LYS A 475 31.77 5.52 80.32
CA LYS A 475 31.49 5.28 78.89
C LYS A 475 32.00 3.92 78.42
N LEU A 476 33.18 3.52 78.89
CA LEU A 476 33.75 2.19 78.62
C LEU A 476 33.12 1.08 79.47
N LYS A 477 32.32 1.44 80.49
CA LYS A 477 31.86 0.52 81.55
C LYS A 477 33.03 -0.22 82.22
N ALA A 478 34.17 0.46 82.32
CA ALA A 478 35.36 0.00 83.03
C ALA A 478 35.16 0.14 84.55
N ASN A 479 36.12 -0.34 85.33
CA ASN A 479 35.99 -0.42 86.78
C ASN A 479 36.80 0.66 87.50
N GLN A 480 37.95 1.04 86.97
CA GLN A 480 38.86 1.99 87.60
C GLN A 480 39.64 2.76 86.53
N GLY A 481 40.02 3.99 86.84
CA GLY A 481 40.92 4.76 86.00
C GLY A 481 41.74 5.77 86.78
N GLY A 482 42.89 6.16 86.22
CA GLY A 482 43.82 7.15 86.77
C GLY A 482 44.44 8.01 85.69
N LEU A 483 44.76 9.26 86.04
CA LEU A 483 45.49 10.20 85.19
C LEU A 483 46.75 10.68 85.90
N PHE A 484 47.88 10.50 85.23
CA PHE A 484 49.19 10.93 85.66
C PHE A 484 49.64 12.09 84.75
N ILE A 485 50.08 13.22 85.32
CA ILE A 485 50.58 14.38 84.56
C ILE A 485 52.05 14.62 84.94
N LEU A 486 52.86 14.98 83.96
CA LEU A 486 54.28 15.31 84.13
C LEU A 486 54.42 16.71 84.75
N ASP A 487 55.21 16.82 85.82
CA ASP A 487 55.56 18.11 86.42
C ASP A 487 56.94 18.59 85.94
N GLU A 488 56.99 19.72 85.25
CA GLU A 488 58.22 20.30 84.67
C GLU A 488 58.89 21.35 85.58
N ASN A 489 58.32 21.67 86.75
CA ASN A 489 58.77 22.81 87.58
C ASN A 489 59.95 22.53 88.54
N THR A 490 60.65 21.40 88.42
CA THR A 490 61.80 21.08 89.32
C THR A 490 63.03 20.64 88.54
N ASP A 491 64.07 21.47 88.60
CA ASP A 491 65.29 21.43 87.77
C ASP A 491 66.18 20.17 87.93
N GLU A 492 65.80 19.14 88.70
CA GLU A 492 66.63 17.92 88.83
C GLU A 492 65.89 16.56 88.98
N ASN A 493 64.55 16.47 88.89
CA ASN A 493 63.87 15.14 88.84
C ASN A 493 62.49 15.22 88.16
N LEU A 494 62.40 14.83 86.88
CA LEU A 494 61.13 14.66 86.18
C LEU A 494 60.30 13.52 86.81
N GLN A 495 59.07 13.82 87.23
CA GLN A 495 58.20 12.89 87.95
C GLN A 495 56.74 13.01 87.48
N PHE A 496 56.03 11.88 87.43
CA PHE A 496 54.60 11.84 87.16
C PHE A 496 53.81 11.91 88.47
N ASN A 497 52.91 12.88 88.55
CA ASN A 497 51.99 13.05 89.67
C ASN A 497 50.60 12.50 89.30
N LEU A 498 50.03 11.69 90.18
CA LEU A 498 48.64 11.25 90.05
C LEU A 498 47.71 12.45 90.34
N VAL A 499 47.20 13.09 89.30
CA VAL A 499 46.33 14.27 89.40
C VAL A 499 44.87 13.85 89.62
N SER A 500 44.49 12.66 89.13
CA SER A 500 43.12 12.17 89.25
C SER A 500 43.05 10.66 89.30
N ALA A 501 42.13 10.13 90.10
CA ALA A 501 41.77 8.71 90.10
C ALA A 501 40.28 8.52 90.40
N TYR A 502 39.63 7.60 89.67
CA TYR A 502 38.22 7.24 89.86
C TYR A 502 38.11 5.80 90.38
N ALA A 503 37.24 5.59 91.38
CA ALA A 503 37.07 4.34 92.14
C ALA A 503 38.31 3.86 92.94
N PHE A 504 39.18 4.79 93.37
CA PHE A 504 40.36 4.52 94.19
C PHE A 504 40.05 4.61 95.71
N ASN A 505 40.53 3.66 96.52
CA ASN A 505 40.24 3.61 97.95
C ASN A 505 40.95 4.74 98.74
N ARG A 506 40.15 5.62 99.37
CA ARG A 506 40.51 6.72 100.30
C ARG A 506 41.36 7.87 99.71
N ARG A 507 40.73 9.05 99.62
CA ARG A 507 41.31 10.39 99.31
C ARG A 507 42.51 10.86 100.17
N LYS A 508 43.05 10.05 101.10
CA LYS A 508 44.16 10.42 101.99
C LYS A 508 45.56 10.06 101.46
N HIS A 509 45.69 9.40 100.31
CA HIS A 509 46.98 9.10 99.65
C HIS A 509 46.93 9.42 98.15
N LEU A 510 46.71 10.69 97.80
CA LEU A 510 46.82 11.19 96.43
C LEU A 510 48.26 11.50 96.00
N GLN A 511 49.22 11.49 96.91
CA GLN A 511 50.64 11.71 96.60
C GLN A 511 51.33 10.39 96.23
N LYS A 512 50.93 9.79 95.10
CA LYS A 512 51.72 8.75 94.45
C LYS A 512 52.48 9.40 93.30
N THR A 513 53.80 9.42 93.44
CA THR A 513 54.70 9.98 92.45
C THR A 513 55.51 8.85 91.83
N ILE A 514 55.53 8.78 90.51
CA ILE A 514 56.23 7.74 89.74
C ILE A 514 57.38 8.40 88.99
N LYS A 515 58.60 7.85 89.11
CA LYS A 515 59.74 8.36 88.35
C LYS A 515 59.65 7.95 86.89
N ILE A 516 60.20 8.77 86.01
CA ILE A 516 60.42 8.36 84.61
C ILE A 516 61.22 7.04 84.59
N CYS A 517 60.85 6.13 83.69
CA CYS A 517 61.39 4.75 83.55
C CYS A 517 60.95 3.72 84.63
N GLU A 518 59.93 4.00 85.44
CA GLU A 518 59.40 3.05 86.42
C GLU A 518 58.00 2.52 86.03
N GLY A 519 57.82 1.19 86.07
CA GLY A 519 56.54 0.52 85.82
C GLY A 519 56.00 0.64 84.38
N LEU A 520 54.76 0.19 84.17
CA LEU A 520 54.10 0.21 82.86
C LEU A 520 53.76 1.63 82.37
N VAL A 521 53.55 2.57 83.30
CA VAL A 521 53.36 4.01 83.01
C VAL A 521 54.63 4.61 82.40
N GLY A 522 55.81 4.29 82.96
CA GLY A 522 57.09 4.69 82.38
C GLY A 522 57.36 4.05 81.02
N GLN A 523 57.03 2.76 80.85
CA GLN A 523 57.19 2.07 79.56
C GLN A 523 56.29 2.68 78.46
N CYS A 524 55.02 2.96 78.77
CA CYS A 524 54.08 3.60 77.85
C CYS A 524 54.57 4.99 77.39
N THR A 525 55.24 5.73 78.30
CA THR A 525 55.84 7.03 78.00
C THR A 525 57.02 6.92 77.02
N ILE A 526 57.90 5.93 77.20
CA ILE A 526 59.09 5.72 76.34
C ILE A 526 58.68 5.22 74.95
N GLU A 527 57.75 4.26 74.91
CA GLU A 527 57.29 3.66 73.65
C GLU A 527 56.37 4.61 72.85
N LYS A 528 55.86 5.68 73.48
CA LYS A 528 54.89 6.61 72.88
C LYS A 528 53.70 5.89 72.24
N ALA A 529 53.30 4.77 72.83
CA ALA A 529 52.25 3.91 72.31
C ALA A 529 51.37 3.37 73.45
N PRO A 530 50.08 3.12 73.17
CA PRO A 530 49.19 2.51 74.14
C PRO A 530 49.59 1.07 74.42
N ILE A 531 49.51 0.67 75.69
CA ILE A 531 49.77 -0.69 76.15
C ILE A 531 48.43 -1.31 76.56
N TYR A 532 48.07 -2.43 75.94
CA TYR A 532 46.88 -3.20 76.30
C TYR A 532 47.23 -4.60 76.78
N LEU A 533 46.92 -4.88 78.04
CA LEU A 533 47.14 -6.19 78.66
C LEU A 533 45.79 -6.91 78.82
N LYS A 534 45.70 -8.14 78.31
CA LYS A 534 44.53 -9.03 78.46
C LYS A 534 44.60 -9.92 79.71
N THR A 535 45.72 -9.90 80.43
CA THR A 535 45.89 -10.64 81.68
C THR A 535 46.90 -9.90 82.55
N ILE A 536 46.51 -9.56 83.78
CA ILE A 536 47.32 -8.79 84.73
C ILE A 536 47.78 -9.72 85.88
N PRO A 537 49.02 -9.60 86.40
CA PRO A 537 49.47 -10.36 87.57
C PRO A 537 48.57 -10.15 88.81
N GLN A 538 48.38 -11.20 89.64
CA GLN A 538 47.42 -11.20 90.76
C GLN A 538 47.68 -10.13 91.84
N ASP A 539 48.88 -9.56 91.93
CA ASP A 539 49.25 -8.55 92.93
C ASP A 539 49.40 -7.12 92.36
N TYR A 540 48.99 -6.89 91.10
CA TYR A 540 49.21 -5.60 90.43
C TYR A 540 48.21 -4.52 90.88
N ILE A 541 46.91 -4.83 90.85
CA ILE A 541 45.81 -3.92 91.22
C ILE A 541 44.69 -4.74 91.89
N GLU A 542 44.25 -4.34 93.09
CA GLU A 542 43.17 -5.00 93.83
C GLU A 542 41.96 -4.05 94.00
N ILE A 543 40.81 -4.38 93.40
CA ILE A 543 39.57 -3.61 93.56
C ILE A 543 38.81 -4.17 94.76
N LYS A 544 38.84 -3.47 95.90
CA LYS A 544 38.17 -3.89 97.15
C LYS A 544 36.77 -3.29 97.27
N SER A 545 35.78 -4.16 97.44
CA SER A 545 34.43 -3.86 97.91
C SER A 545 34.34 -4.09 99.43
N GLY A 546 33.32 -3.54 100.09
CA GLY A 546 33.03 -3.79 101.51
C GLY A 546 32.72 -5.26 101.84
N LEU A 547 32.59 -6.12 100.82
CA LEU A 547 32.30 -7.56 100.93
C LEU A 547 33.43 -8.47 100.38
N GLY A 548 34.48 -7.94 99.75
CA GLY A 548 35.56 -8.71 99.13
C GLY A 548 36.32 -7.96 98.02
N GLY A 549 37.47 -8.48 97.57
CA GLY A 549 38.29 -7.88 96.49
C GLY A 549 38.35 -8.74 95.23
N ALA A 550 38.53 -8.12 94.05
CA ALA A 550 38.75 -8.81 92.78
C ALA A 550 39.78 -8.07 91.91
N THR A 551 40.57 -8.81 91.15
CA THR A 551 41.60 -8.28 90.23
C THR A 551 41.03 -8.15 88.81
N PRO A 552 41.11 -6.97 88.16
CA PRO A 552 40.66 -6.81 86.78
C PRO A 552 41.50 -7.66 85.82
N ASN A 553 40.90 -8.08 84.70
CA ASN A 553 41.57 -8.91 83.70
C ASN A 553 42.20 -8.10 82.57
N HIS A 554 41.74 -6.87 82.35
CA HIS A 554 42.18 -6.02 81.24
C HIS A 554 42.69 -4.68 81.75
N LEU A 555 43.86 -4.26 81.26
CA LEU A 555 44.48 -2.97 81.56
C LEU A 555 44.79 -2.26 80.24
N LEU A 556 44.32 -1.03 80.10
CA LEU A 556 44.66 -0.14 79.01
C LEU A 556 45.41 1.06 79.56
N ILE A 557 46.62 1.28 79.06
CA ILE A 557 47.47 2.41 79.42
C ILE A 557 47.70 3.20 78.14
N VAL A 558 47.38 4.49 78.15
CA VAL A 558 47.43 5.35 76.96
C VAL A 558 48.23 6.60 77.29
N PRO A 559 49.26 6.95 76.50
CA PRO A 559 50.01 8.17 76.74
C PRO A 559 49.17 9.39 76.31
N LEU A 560 49.18 10.44 77.12
CA LEU A 560 48.65 11.76 76.75
C LEU A 560 49.71 12.43 75.88
N MET A 561 49.54 12.33 74.56
CA MET A 561 50.49 12.88 73.59
C MET A 561 49.90 14.07 72.87
N SER A 562 50.66 15.17 72.83
CA SER A 562 50.40 16.28 71.91
C SER A 562 51.65 16.43 71.05
N GLU A 563 51.49 16.28 69.73
CA GLU A 563 52.59 16.16 68.77
C GLU A 563 53.55 15.00 69.15
N GLU A 564 54.80 15.28 69.49
CA GLU A 564 55.79 14.27 69.90
C GLU A 564 56.07 14.28 71.42
N THR A 565 55.36 15.09 72.21
CA THR A 565 55.63 15.27 73.64
C THR A 565 54.59 14.53 74.49
N VAL A 566 55.05 13.73 75.45
CA VAL A 566 54.18 13.04 76.41
C VAL A 566 53.98 13.93 77.63
N LEU A 567 52.76 14.43 77.81
CA LEU A 567 52.37 15.32 78.92
C LEU A 567 51.90 14.54 80.15
N GLY A 568 51.56 13.28 79.96
CA GLY A 568 50.92 12.45 80.99
C GLY A 568 50.62 11.05 80.48
N VAL A 569 50.05 10.22 81.36
CA VAL A 569 49.60 8.87 81.02
C VAL A 569 48.25 8.63 81.69
N MET A 570 47.36 7.98 80.95
CA MET A 570 46.07 7.52 81.44
C MET A 570 46.08 6.01 81.60
N GLU A 571 45.56 5.53 82.71
CA GLU A 571 45.45 4.10 83.01
C GLU A 571 44.00 3.74 83.29
N ILE A 572 43.49 2.67 82.66
CA ILE A 572 42.11 2.21 82.77
C ILE A 572 42.10 0.69 82.99
N ALA A 573 41.46 0.24 84.06
CA ALA A 573 41.32 -1.18 84.39
C ALA A 573 39.86 -1.64 84.26
N SER A 574 39.67 -2.82 83.66
CA SER A 574 38.35 -3.38 83.34
C SER A 574 38.28 -4.90 83.55
N PHE A 575 37.13 -5.40 84.02
CA PHE A 575 36.83 -6.84 83.99
C PHE A 575 36.46 -7.33 82.58
N LYS A 576 35.99 -6.45 81.70
CA LYS A 576 35.56 -6.78 80.32
C LYS A 576 36.63 -6.42 79.29
N GLU A 577 36.67 -7.19 78.20
CA GLU A 577 37.53 -6.87 77.05
C GLU A 577 37.16 -5.50 76.48
N ILE A 578 38.18 -4.73 76.10
CA ILE A 578 38.03 -3.41 75.48
C ILE A 578 38.21 -3.62 73.98
N GLU A 579 37.15 -3.40 73.20
CA GLU A 579 37.15 -3.65 71.77
C GLU A 579 38.02 -2.65 70.99
N LYS A 580 38.45 -3.00 69.78
CA LYS A 580 39.37 -2.17 68.98
C LYS A 580 38.89 -0.72 68.77
N PHE A 581 37.60 -0.53 68.46
CA PHE A 581 37.02 0.81 68.29
C PHE A 581 36.95 1.61 69.61
N GLN A 582 36.92 0.92 70.76
CA GLN A 582 36.96 1.55 72.08
C GLN A 582 38.39 1.95 72.47
N MET A 583 39.41 1.18 72.09
CA MET A 583 40.82 1.56 72.26
C MET A 583 41.17 2.79 71.42
N GLU A 584 40.80 2.79 70.13
CA GLU A 584 40.97 3.95 69.24
C GLU A 584 40.25 5.21 69.77
N PHE A 585 39.09 5.02 70.41
CA PHE A 585 38.38 6.12 71.08
C PHE A 585 39.17 6.68 72.27
N VAL A 586 39.72 5.83 73.15
CA VAL A 586 40.52 6.28 74.30
C VAL A 586 41.81 6.96 73.85
N GLU A 587 42.46 6.46 72.81
CA GLU A 587 43.64 7.11 72.19
C GLU A 587 43.31 8.52 71.71
N LYS A 588 42.21 8.70 70.97
CA LYS A 588 41.77 10.03 70.52
C LYS A 588 41.34 10.94 71.66
N VAL A 589 40.71 10.41 72.71
CA VAL A 589 40.42 11.21 73.91
C VAL A 589 41.71 11.60 74.62
N ALA A 590 42.69 10.71 74.72
CA ALA A 590 43.99 11.01 75.31
C ALA A 590 44.74 12.10 74.55
N GLU A 591 44.70 12.08 73.22
CA GLU A 591 45.24 13.14 72.35
C GLU A 591 44.52 14.48 72.59
N ASN A 592 43.18 14.49 72.56
CA ASN A 592 42.39 15.71 72.82
C ASN A 592 42.65 16.27 74.23
N VAL A 593 42.79 15.40 75.22
CA VAL A 593 43.12 15.77 76.60
C VAL A 593 44.52 16.35 76.66
N ALA A 594 45.51 15.74 76.00
CA ALA A 594 46.87 16.26 75.92
C ALA A 594 46.92 17.65 75.27
N SER A 595 46.27 17.84 74.12
CA SER A 595 46.19 19.15 73.46
C SER A 595 45.47 20.19 74.31
N SER A 596 44.41 19.81 75.04
CA SER A 596 43.71 20.73 75.95
C SER A 596 44.56 21.08 77.17
N LEU A 597 45.31 20.12 77.73
CA LEU A 597 46.24 20.34 78.83
C LEU A 597 47.36 21.31 78.40
N LEU A 598 47.93 21.09 77.21
CA LEU A 598 48.90 22.01 76.60
C LEU A 598 48.27 23.38 76.36
N SER A 599 47.04 23.46 75.85
CA SER A 599 46.35 24.73 75.64
C SER A 599 46.06 25.48 76.94
N VAL A 600 45.74 24.80 78.04
CA VAL A 600 45.57 25.44 79.36
C VAL A 600 46.92 25.95 79.88
N GLN A 601 48.01 25.19 79.75
CA GLN A 601 49.36 25.62 80.10
C GLN A 601 49.86 26.79 79.22
N VAL A 602 49.62 26.73 77.91
CA VAL A 602 49.99 27.76 76.94
C VAL A 602 49.15 29.01 77.11
N ASN A 603 47.82 28.94 77.29
CA ASN A 603 46.98 30.12 77.49
C ASN A 603 47.35 30.90 78.75
N GLN A 604 47.77 30.22 79.84
CA GLN A 604 48.34 30.89 81.01
C GLN A 604 49.61 31.68 80.64
N LYS A 605 50.47 31.12 79.77
CA LYS A 605 51.70 31.77 79.29
C LYS A 605 51.45 32.83 78.19
N THR A 606 50.41 32.67 77.37
CA THR A 606 50.02 33.56 76.26
C THR A 606 49.26 34.78 76.75
N GLN A 607 48.51 34.72 77.85
CA GLN A 607 47.97 35.94 78.49
C GLN A 607 49.08 36.89 78.95
N GLU A 608 50.24 36.38 79.34
CA GLU A 608 51.41 37.22 79.66
C GLU A 608 52.05 37.86 78.40
N LEU A 609 51.91 37.26 77.21
CA LEU A 609 52.51 37.70 75.93
C LEU A 609 51.55 38.51 75.03
N LEU A 610 50.23 38.32 75.12
CA LEU A 610 49.19 39.00 74.32
C LEU A 610 49.12 40.51 74.56
N GLU A 611 49.48 40.96 75.77
CA GLU A 611 49.62 42.38 76.08
C GLU A 611 50.76 43.04 75.27
N GLN A 612 51.78 42.27 74.88
CA GLN A 612 52.91 42.76 74.08
C GLN A 612 52.64 42.78 72.56
N THR A 613 51.79 41.90 72.03
CA THR A 613 51.54 41.78 70.56
C THR A 613 50.44 42.70 70.03
N LYS A 614 49.50 43.15 70.87
CA LYS A 614 48.38 44.01 70.46
C LYS A 614 48.83 45.35 69.83
N GLN A 615 50.02 45.84 70.17
CA GLN A 615 50.62 47.05 69.59
C GLN A 615 51.15 46.87 68.15
N GLN A 616 51.44 45.64 67.69
CA GLN A 616 52.01 45.38 66.36
C GLN A 616 50.96 45.15 65.26
N SER A 617 49.74 44.72 65.61
CA SER A 617 48.72 44.30 64.64
C SER A 617 47.96 45.45 63.95
N GLU A 618 47.87 46.64 64.53
CA GLU A 618 47.18 47.77 63.90
C GLU A 618 47.90 48.28 62.64
N GLN A 619 49.20 48.02 62.51
CA GLN A 619 50.04 48.53 61.43
C GLN A 619 49.92 47.71 60.12
N LEU A 620 49.64 46.41 60.22
CA LEU A 620 49.52 45.50 59.06
C LEU A 620 48.14 45.58 58.38
N ARG A 621 47.08 45.84 59.15
CA ARG A 621 45.70 45.94 58.65
C ARG A 621 45.49 47.11 57.68
N SER A 622 46.33 48.13 57.75
CA SER A 622 46.33 49.26 56.80
C SER A 622 46.85 48.90 55.40
N GLN A 623 47.70 47.87 55.26
CA GLN A 623 48.29 47.50 53.96
C GLN A 623 47.44 46.49 53.18
N GLU A 624 46.58 45.74 53.85
CA GLU A 624 45.72 44.72 53.24
C GLU A 624 44.48 45.33 52.53
N GLU A 625 43.90 46.39 53.09
CA GLU A 625 42.70 47.03 52.51
C GLU A 625 43.01 47.79 51.21
N GLU A 626 44.22 48.33 51.06
CA GLU A 626 44.68 49.00 49.82
C GLU A 626 44.82 48.00 48.65
N MET A 627 45.21 46.76 48.95
CA MET A 627 45.44 45.73 47.93
C MET A 627 44.12 45.12 47.43
N ARG A 628 43.08 45.08 48.27
CA ARG A 628 41.75 44.57 47.94
C ARG A 628 40.97 45.50 47.00
N GLN A 629 41.07 46.82 47.18
CA GLN A 629 40.43 47.80 46.30
C GLN A 629 40.94 47.72 44.85
N ASN A 630 42.25 47.58 44.65
CA ASN A 630 42.84 47.48 43.31
C ASN A 630 42.40 46.22 42.53
N MET A 631 42.06 45.14 43.23
CA MET A 631 41.63 43.89 42.60
C MET A 631 40.15 43.93 42.17
N GLU A 632 39.30 44.62 42.92
CA GLU A 632 37.87 44.80 42.59
C GLU A 632 37.67 45.74 41.37
N GLU A 633 38.46 46.82 41.23
CA GLU A 633 38.40 47.69 40.05
C GLU A 633 38.83 46.98 38.75
N MET A 634 39.83 46.09 38.82
CA MET A 634 40.34 45.38 37.65
C MET A 634 39.29 44.43 37.04
N LEU A 635 38.54 43.70 37.87
CA LEU A 635 37.53 42.75 37.43
C LEU A 635 36.29 43.45 36.83
N ALA A 636 35.86 44.56 37.43
CA ALA A 636 34.77 45.37 36.89
C ALA A 636 35.10 45.93 35.50
N THR A 637 36.36 46.32 35.26
CA THR A 637 36.82 46.84 33.96
C THR A 637 36.80 45.78 32.85
N GLN A 638 37.11 44.52 33.19
CA GLN A 638 37.16 43.41 32.22
C GLN A 638 35.76 42.98 31.75
N GLU A 639 34.79 43.00 32.66
CA GLU A 639 33.38 42.66 32.36
C GLU A 639 32.71 43.74 31.51
N GLU A 640 32.97 45.02 31.78
CA GLU A 640 32.44 46.13 30.96
C GLU A 640 33.02 46.13 29.53
N SER A 641 34.31 45.82 29.38
CA SER A 641 34.97 45.72 28.07
C SER A 641 34.37 44.61 27.19
N SER A 642 34.10 43.44 27.77
CA SER A 642 33.52 42.31 27.05
C SER A 642 32.11 42.63 26.54
N ARG A 643 31.29 43.30 27.36
CA ARG A 643 29.94 43.70 26.96
C ARG A 643 29.94 44.76 25.84
N LYS A 644 30.87 45.74 25.90
CA LYS A 644 31.03 46.75 24.84
C LYS A 644 31.49 46.14 23.52
N GLN A 645 32.30 45.08 23.55
CA GLN A 645 32.74 44.40 22.33
C GLN A 645 31.56 43.76 21.57
N GLU A 646 30.70 43.04 22.29
CA GLU A 646 29.55 42.34 21.69
C GLU A 646 28.52 43.31 21.09
N GLU A 647 28.31 44.46 21.74
CA GLU A 647 27.45 45.54 21.24
C GLU A 647 28.05 46.21 19.98
N THR A 648 29.37 46.42 19.96
CA THR A 648 30.09 46.98 18.81
C THR A 648 30.03 46.04 17.59
N ASP A 649 30.18 44.73 17.79
CA ASP A 649 30.13 43.75 16.72
C ASP A 649 28.74 43.72 16.04
N THR A 650 27.68 43.82 16.82
CA THR A 650 26.29 43.88 16.31
C THR A 650 26.02 45.17 15.53
N LEU A 651 26.55 46.30 16.00
CA LEU A 651 26.45 47.59 15.31
C LEU A 651 27.17 47.54 13.96
N MET A 652 28.39 46.99 13.93
CA MET A 652 29.20 46.87 12.71
C MET A 652 28.54 45.99 11.65
N GLU A 653 27.88 44.89 12.04
CA GLU A 653 27.15 44.05 11.08
C GLU A 653 25.99 44.80 10.41
N THR A 654 25.27 45.63 11.18
CA THR A 654 24.14 46.42 10.69
C THR A 654 24.61 47.50 9.69
N ILE A 655 25.71 48.18 10.01
CA ILE A 655 26.33 49.19 9.14
C ILE A 655 26.79 48.54 7.82
N ASN A 656 27.45 47.37 7.89
CA ASN A 656 27.98 46.66 6.73
C ASN A 656 26.92 46.27 5.67
N LYS A 657 25.65 46.13 6.07
CA LYS A 657 24.54 45.81 5.18
C LYS A 657 23.78 47.05 4.69
N THR A 658 23.72 48.11 5.49
CA THR A 658 22.79 49.22 5.24
C THR A 658 23.45 50.39 4.52
N ILE A 659 24.71 50.69 4.85
CA ILE A 659 25.42 51.87 4.32
C ILE A 659 26.47 51.40 3.32
N PRO A 660 26.42 51.84 2.06
CA PRO A 660 27.46 51.54 1.07
C PRO A 660 28.83 52.09 1.48
N ILE A 661 29.78 51.19 1.75
CA ILE A 661 31.15 51.55 2.15
C ILE A 661 32.16 50.96 1.16
N VAL A 662 33.10 51.80 0.74
CA VAL A 662 34.25 51.43 -0.10
C VAL A 662 35.52 51.71 0.67
N GLN A 663 36.50 50.82 0.52
CA GLN A 663 37.83 50.96 1.08
C GLN A 663 38.85 50.86 -0.05
N TYR A 664 39.80 51.78 -0.10
CA TYR A 664 40.86 51.80 -1.11
C TYR A 664 42.21 52.16 -0.49
N ASP A 665 43.30 51.80 -1.16
CA ASP A 665 44.64 52.09 -0.68
C ASP A 665 45.05 53.56 -0.95
N ALA A 666 46.24 53.92 -0.50
CA ALA A 666 46.79 55.28 -0.66
C ALA A 666 47.00 55.70 -2.13
N ASP A 667 46.99 54.75 -3.07
CA ASP A 667 47.13 55.00 -4.51
C ASP A 667 45.75 55.06 -5.22
N GLY A 668 44.65 54.92 -4.47
CA GLY A 668 43.30 55.01 -4.98
C GLY A 668 42.72 53.67 -5.45
N PHE A 669 43.39 52.54 -5.27
CA PHE A 669 42.85 51.25 -5.71
C PHE A 669 41.91 50.66 -4.67
N ILE A 670 40.68 50.33 -5.10
CA ILE A 670 39.66 49.74 -4.24
C ILE A 670 40.16 48.37 -3.75
N THR A 671 40.32 48.25 -2.44
CA THR A 671 40.77 47.02 -1.78
C THR A 671 39.61 46.20 -1.26
N ASN A 672 38.51 46.86 -0.88
CA ASN A 672 37.33 46.19 -0.34
C ASN A 672 36.07 47.03 -0.53
N VAL A 673 34.91 46.37 -0.59
CA VAL A 673 33.59 47.00 -0.55
C VAL A 673 32.67 46.17 0.33
N ASN A 674 31.81 46.82 1.10
CA ASN A 674 30.88 46.10 1.96
C ASN A 674 29.64 45.58 1.20
N SER A 675 28.84 44.74 1.87
CA SER A 675 27.61 44.20 1.26
C SER A 675 26.58 45.27 0.89
N GLY A 676 26.50 46.36 1.66
CA GLY A 676 25.65 47.51 1.35
C GLY A 676 26.03 48.16 0.02
N PHE A 677 27.33 48.25 -0.29
CA PHE A 677 27.83 48.79 -1.55
C PHE A 677 27.45 47.92 -2.74
N VAL A 678 27.68 46.62 -2.64
CA VAL A 678 27.29 45.64 -3.68
C VAL A 678 25.78 45.72 -3.98
N GLN A 679 24.96 45.92 -2.95
CA GLN A 679 23.52 46.03 -3.11
C GLN A 679 23.08 47.37 -3.74
N ALA A 680 23.68 48.48 -3.32
CA ALA A 680 23.36 49.82 -3.81
C ALA A 680 23.79 50.07 -5.25
N PHE A 681 24.98 49.60 -5.63
CA PHE A 681 25.56 49.82 -6.95
C PHE A 681 25.18 48.73 -7.95
N GLU A 682 24.25 47.83 -7.58
CA GLU A 682 23.71 46.74 -8.42
C GLU A 682 24.80 45.92 -9.13
N SER A 683 25.96 45.73 -8.49
CA SER A 683 27.13 45.12 -9.11
C SER A 683 27.97 44.33 -8.09
N SER A 684 28.74 43.37 -8.58
CA SER A 684 29.56 42.47 -7.77
C SER A 684 30.81 43.18 -7.24
N SER A 685 31.26 42.84 -6.03
CA SER A 685 32.48 43.39 -5.44
C SER A 685 33.72 43.17 -6.31
N ILE A 686 33.78 42.07 -7.06
CA ILE A 686 34.86 41.75 -8.00
C ILE A 686 34.97 42.76 -9.17
N GLU A 687 33.87 43.44 -9.52
CA GLU A 687 33.89 44.41 -10.61
C GLU A 687 34.57 45.74 -10.20
N PHE A 688 34.70 46.01 -8.90
CA PHE A 688 35.29 47.24 -8.38
C PHE A 688 36.64 47.02 -7.69
N ILE A 689 36.85 45.89 -7.00
CA ILE A 689 38.12 45.59 -6.33
C ILE A 689 39.27 45.59 -7.35
N GLY A 690 40.32 46.37 -7.08
CA GLY A 690 41.48 46.56 -7.93
C GLY A 690 41.32 47.64 -9.02
N LYS A 691 40.15 48.27 -9.14
CA LYS A 691 40.00 49.49 -9.96
C LYS A 691 40.36 50.73 -9.15
N ASN A 692 40.76 51.80 -9.84
CA ASN A 692 40.99 53.08 -9.20
C ASN A 692 39.65 53.74 -8.83
N ILE A 693 39.59 54.38 -7.66
CA ILE A 693 38.39 55.02 -7.09
C ILE A 693 37.81 56.11 -7.99
N GLU A 694 38.62 56.67 -8.90
CA GLU A 694 38.17 57.57 -9.96
C GLU A 694 37.01 57.00 -10.82
N VAL A 695 36.87 55.66 -10.88
CA VAL A 695 35.71 55.02 -11.55
C VAL A 695 34.38 55.38 -10.86
N LEU A 696 34.38 55.60 -9.53
CA LEU A 696 33.20 56.07 -8.79
C LEU A 696 33.15 57.60 -8.73
N HIS A 697 34.31 58.25 -8.77
CA HIS A 697 34.47 59.70 -8.56
C HIS A 697 34.66 60.50 -9.85
N GLU A 698 34.13 60.01 -10.98
CA GLU A 698 34.42 60.53 -12.31
C GLU A 698 34.11 62.04 -12.46
N HIS A 699 33.21 62.59 -11.63
CA HIS A 699 33.01 64.04 -11.43
C HIS A 699 32.74 64.35 -9.93
N ILE A 700 33.76 64.74 -9.18
CA ILE A 700 33.59 65.35 -7.84
C ILE A 700 33.26 66.82 -8.03
N GLU A 701 32.08 67.28 -7.61
CA GLU A 701 31.66 68.68 -7.81
C GLU A 701 32.48 69.68 -6.98
N ASP A 702 32.99 69.26 -5.81
CA ASP A 702 33.52 70.14 -4.77
C ASP A 702 35.06 70.21 -4.70
N TYR A 703 35.80 69.29 -5.32
CA TYR A 703 37.27 69.18 -5.20
C TYR A 703 37.94 68.73 -6.50
N SER A 704 39.16 69.21 -6.77
CA SER A 704 40.05 68.64 -7.78
C SER A 704 40.79 67.40 -7.24
N SER A 705 41.19 66.43 -8.10
CA SER A 705 41.84 65.19 -7.65
C SER A 705 43.10 65.42 -6.79
N ASP A 706 43.96 66.39 -7.16
CA ASP A 706 45.16 66.73 -6.39
C ASP A 706 44.82 67.34 -5.03
N GLU A 707 43.75 68.14 -4.95
CA GLU A 707 43.29 68.77 -3.72
C GLU A 707 42.63 67.76 -2.78
N PHE A 708 41.86 66.81 -3.34
CA PHE A 708 41.31 65.67 -2.63
C PHE A 708 42.42 64.86 -1.96
N TRP A 709 43.40 64.38 -2.73
CA TRP A 709 44.48 63.55 -2.19
C TRP A 709 45.40 64.28 -1.22
N ASN A 710 45.67 65.58 -1.42
CA ASN A 710 46.43 66.36 -0.44
C ASN A 710 45.69 66.48 0.90
N GLN A 711 44.39 66.76 0.88
CA GLN A 711 43.63 66.88 2.12
C GLN A 711 43.42 65.53 2.83
N ILE A 712 43.23 64.45 2.06
CA ILE A 712 43.19 63.08 2.60
C ILE A 712 44.54 62.69 3.22
N ASN A 713 45.68 63.03 2.58
CA ASN A 713 47.02 62.83 3.14
C ASN A 713 47.31 63.66 4.40
N GLU A 714 46.69 64.84 4.52
CA GLU A 714 46.70 65.64 5.76
C GLU A 714 45.78 65.08 6.85
N GLY A 715 45.00 64.04 6.54
CA GLY A 715 44.06 63.38 7.44
C GLY A 715 42.76 64.14 7.67
N LYS A 716 42.41 65.06 6.78
CA LYS A 716 41.10 65.74 6.80
C LYS A 716 40.02 64.80 6.28
N THR A 717 38.88 64.80 6.96
CA THR A 717 37.65 64.18 6.44
C THR A 717 37.06 65.08 5.37
N LEU A 718 36.80 64.53 4.19
CA LEU A 718 36.20 65.24 3.08
C LEU A 718 34.76 64.78 2.87
N GLU A 719 33.88 65.72 2.53
CA GLU A 719 32.50 65.44 2.19
C GLU A 719 32.18 66.12 0.85
N TYR A 720 31.71 65.35 -0.13
CA TYR A 720 31.44 65.83 -1.48
C TYR A 720 30.30 65.05 -2.11
N ASN A 721 29.64 65.68 -3.09
CA ASN A 721 28.66 65.00 -3.91
C ASN A 721 29.28 64.56 -5.24
N HIS A 722 28.87 63.40 -5.71
CA HIS A 722 29.15 62.92 -7.05
C HIS A 722 27.96 62.12 -7.57
N SER A 723 27.90 61.92 -8.88
CA SER A 723 26.88 61.09 -9.51
C SER A 723 27.52 59.89 -10.20
N PHE A 724 26.95 58.70 -10.02
CA PHE A 724 27.44 57.47 -10.66
C PHE A 724 26.33 56.83 -11.49
N GLU A 725 26.61 56.47 -12.74
CA GLU A 725 25.64 55.80 -13.61
C GLU A 725 25.72 54.28 -13.45
N LEU A 726 24.61 53.67 -13.03
CA LEU A 726 24.50 52.22 -12.91
C LEU A 726 24.48 51.56 -14.30
N SER A 727 24.87 50.29 -14.37
CA SER A 727 24.76 49.46 -15.57
C SER A 727 23.31 49.33 -16.11
N SER A 728 22.31 49.62 -15.27
CA SER A 728 20.89 49.71 -15.62
C SER A 728 20.48 51.01 -16.32
N GLY A 729 21.39 51.98 -16.46
CA GLY A 729 21.15 53.30 -17.07
C GLY A 729 20.51 54.32 -16.11
N LYS A 730 20.45 54.01 -14.80
CA LYS A 730 19.97 54.92 -13.75
C LYS A 730 21.16 55.64 -13.12
N THR A 731 21.11 56.96 -13.04
CA THR A 731 22.11 57.77 -12.31
C THR A 731 21.78 57.81 -10.82
N LEU A 732 22.73 57.45 -9.98
CA LEU A 732 22.69 57.64 -8.52
C LEU A 732 23.37 58.96 -8.17
N ASN A 733 22.68 59.82 -7.41
CA ASN A 733 23.31 60.96 -6.77
C ASN A 733 23.80 60.51 -5.39
N ILE A 734 25.09 60.68 -5.12
CA ILE A 734 25.74 60.12 -3.95
C ILE A 734 26.44 61.25 -3.21
N LYS A 735 26.20 61.35 -1.91
CA LYS A 735 27.02 62.15 -1.01
C LYS A 735 28.03 61.22 -0.34
N THR A 736 29.31 61.49 -0.52
CA THR A 736 30.39 60.66 -0.02
C THR A 736 31.20 61.38 1.03
N ILE A 737 31.45 60.68 2.13
CA ILE A 737 32.36 61.12 3.17
C ILE A 737 33.59 60.21 3.10
N SER A 738 34.73 60.79 2.76
CA SER A 738 36.03 60.11 2.66
C SER A 738 36.89 60.42 3.86
N GLN A 739 37.48 59.39 4.47
CA GLN A 739 38.41 59.54 5.57
C GLN A 739 39.59 58.57 5.45
N ALA A 740 40.82 59.10 5.55
CA ALA A 740 42.02 58.28 5.61
C ALA A 740 42.21 57.66 7.00
N CYS A 741 42.51 56.37 7.04
CA CYS A 741 43.00 55.68 8.21
C CYS A 741 44.53 55.60 8.14
N PHE A 742 45.22 56.07 9.17
CA PHE A 742 46.69 56.05 9.26
C PHE A 742 47.18 54.94 10.19
N ASP A 743 48.37 54.42 9.94
CA ASP A 743 49.11 53.60 10.90
C ASP A 743 49.84 54.46 11.95
N ASP A 744 50.42 53.82 12.96
CA ASP A 744 51.18 54.46 14.05
C ASP A 744 52.40 55.27 13.55
N SER A 745 52.82 55.10 12.30
CA SER A 745 53.91 55.84 11.67
C SER A 745 53.44 57.07 10.87
N GLY A 746 52.12 57.27 10.76
CA GLY A 746 51.51 58.37 10.02
C GLY A 746 51.35 58.10 8.52
N LYS A 747 51.47 56.84 8.07
CA LYS A 747 51.22 56.46 6.68
C LYS A 747 49.77 55.98 6.51
N ILE A 748 49.12 56.34 5.40
CA ILE A 748 47.77 55.85 5.10
C ILE A 748 47.78 54.32 4.98
N LEU A 749 46.98 53.65 5.80
CA LEU A 749 46.64 52.23 5.70
C LEU A 749 45.61 51.99 4.60
N HIS A 750 44.56 52.80 4.58
CA HIS A 750 43.50 52.82 3.57
C HIS A 750 42.66 54.09 3.75
N VAL A 751 41.91 54.46 2.73
CA VAL A 751 40.87 55.48 2.78
C VAL A 751 39.52 54.78 2.73
N LEU A 752 38.56 55.27 3.53
CA LEU A 752 37.24 54.72 3.65
C LEU A 752 36.21 55.75 3.19
N ASP A 753 35.39 55.36 2.22
CA ASP A 753 34.28 56.13 1.71
C ASP A 753 32.97 55.59 2.23
N ILE A 754 32.22 56.46 2.89
CA ILE A 754 30.84 56.20 3.31
C ILE A 754 29.93 56.94 2.34
N ASN A 755 29.15 56.19 1.58
CA ASN A 755 28.33 56.71 0.50
C ASN A 755 26.86 56.73 0.90
N TYR A 756 26.25 57.91 0.85
CA TYR A 756 24.82 58.12 1.07
C TYR A 756 24.13 58.34 -0.27
N ILE A 757 23.23 57.43 -0.64
CA ILE A 757 22.42 57.58 -1.85
C ILE A 757 21.34 58.62 -1.56
N LEU A 758 21.37 59.73 -2.30
CA LEU A 758 20.35 60.77 -2.26
C LEU A 758 19.20 60.35 -3.18
N GLU A 759 17.95 60.38 -2.68
CA GLU A 759 16.75 60.08 -3.48
C GLU A 759 16.47 61.13 -4.58
#